data_AF-A0A820SCJ9-F1
#
_entry.id   AF-A0A820SCJ9-F1
#
_cell.length_a   1.000
_cell.length_b   1.000
_cell.length_c   1.000
_cell.angle_alpha   90.00
_cell.angle_beta   90.00
_cell.angle_gamma   90.00
#
_symmetry.space_group_name_H-M   'P 1'
#
loop_
_entity.id
_entity.type
_entity.pdbx_description
1 polymer ?
#
loop_
_entity_poly.entity_id
_entity_poly.type
_entity_poly.pdbx_seq_one_letter_code
_entity_poly.pdbx_strand_id
1 'polypeptide(L)'
;MQPSYQIDILRGRCQEIPEVRSKVVRVFISSTFSGRAYYTLSERDSLIDNVFPKLKDYCREKYGLEFQYSDMRWGIENESADNHSEVATCLNEIKLCQKYSVATNFVVLLSHRYGSRPTPATIHASLFERLQEIVVSDLNLIEDAKLLSQWYQLDTNCIPAAYILRSISSMLPNIKSTELDERKNAAKEWTKINNRIRTCLRQAAAKCFEQGQINANDYDDFFISVTEKEIVNGILSVPNANQRTLCFLREIDGIYDHLSDSKASRFIDLYYSDDGKPIIDNEAEQLLNRLKCTRIPNALQSNNIYSYKVHWTENGINRHDHIEYISKFNDDFYDAIKQQIDNCVKSRIMIVSDPLQHEILEHAIQCKTYVAKFHGRIDVLGKLENYIKNEKENRPCIVYGASGCGKTSVLAKAATEALNWWSDRSVSVILRFLGTTPTSSTVYKTMLSISQHICKLYNLSMEIYPDVLQLRYQLETNLLMCIPASEYLVIVLDSIDQLEPDAYDCQWLIGTFPHNVKCIVSAIPDHGNILMHLKGIIKHNQLLSNDTEHLLIIVPSFEASTVDIVYNDWLVMKKRSLSDEQRSFIRDLMKERSEILPLYMKLVFDIILTWHSYDSINIELKKLRNVDDCIRYLFHHLEKVHNCLLFTRAMIYMTACRNGISQNELEDVLSLDDEVLE
;
A
#
# COMPACT_ATOMS: atom_id res chain seq x y z
N MET A 1 3.46 -15.65 31.99
CA MET A 1 2.26 -14.80 31.85
C MET A 1 2.11 -14.48 30.37
N GLN A 2 0.97 -14.80 29.76
CA GLN A 2 0.72 -14.34 28.38
C GLN A 2 0.67 -12.80 28.37
N PRO A 3 1.24 -12.12 27.36
CA PRO A 3 1.08 -10.68 27.20
C PRO A 3 -0.41 -10.29 27.23
N SER A 4 -0.77 -9.19 27.89
CA SER A 4 -2.17 -8.72 28.04
C SER A 4 -2.94 -8.69 26.71
N TYR A 5 -2.29 -8.23 25.64
CA TYR A 5 -2.89 -8.13 24.30
C TYR A 5 -3.31 -9.50 23.72
N GLN A 6 -2.67 -10.62 24.09
CA GLN A 6 -3.02 -11.94 23.54
C GLN A 6 -4.39 -12.40 24.02
N ILE A 7 -4.73 -12.10 25.28
CA ILE A 7 -6.03 -12.43 25.87
C ILE A 7 -7.11 -11.52 25.27
N ASP A 8 -6.80 -10.24 25.06
CA ASP A 8 -7.73 -9.30 24.44
C ASP A 8 -8.09 -9.72 23.00
N ILE A 9 -7.10 -10.15 22.21
CA ILE A 9 -7.33 -10.67 20.85
C ILE A 9 -8.18 -11.95 20.87
N LEU A 10 -7.92 -12.88 21.80
CA LEU A 10 -8.75 -14.09 21.97
C LEU A 10 -10.21 -13.76 22.32
N ARG A 11 -10.44 -12.66 23.04
CA ARG A 11 -11.79 -12.17 23.36
C ARG A 11 -12.43 -11.36 22.22
N GLY A 12 -11.72 -11.14 21.11
CA GLY A 12 -12.20 -10.37 19.96
C GLY A 12 -11.97 -8.85 20.05
N ARG A 13 -11.23 -8.37 21.05
CA ARG A 13 -10.92 -6.93 21.20
C ARG A 13 -9.87 -6.50 20.18
N CYS A 14 -10.34 -5.79 19.15
CA CYS A 14 -9.54 -5.43 17.97
C CYS A 14 -8.87 -4.03 18.05
N GLN A 15 -8.87 -3.38 19.22
CA GLN A 15 -8.38 -2.00 19.37
C GLN A 15 -6.84 -1.94 19.38
N GLU A 16 -6.20 -2.74 20.25
CA GLU A 16 -4.74 -2.82 20.42
C GLU A 16 -4.15 -4.06 19.75
N ILE A 17 -4.39 -4.21 18.43
CA ILE A 17 -3.77 -5.28 17.65
C ILE A 17 -2.37 -4.83 17.20
N PRO A 18 -1.31 -5.68 17.36
CA PRO A 18 -0.01 -5.40 16.77
C PRO A 18 -0.11 -5.24 15.24
N GLU A 19 0.70 -4.37 14.64
CA GLU A 19 0.72 -4.19 13.20
C GLU A 19 0.97 -5.50 12.46
N VAL A 20 0.31 -5.65 11.30
CA VAL A 20 0.30 -6.86 10.47
C VAL A 20 1.72 -7.33 10.21
N ARG A 21 1.93 -8.61 10.48
CA ARG A 21 3.16 -9.31 10.15
C ARG A 21 3.15 -9.62 8.66
N SER A 22 3.73 -8.74 7.88
CA SER A 22 4.22 -9.17 6.59
C SER A 22 5.16 -10.37 6.76
N LYS A 23 5.15 -11.31 5.83
CA LYS A 23 6.16 -12.38 5.75
C LYS A 23 7.30 -12.00 4.81
N VAL A 24 7.42 -10.72 4.49
CA VAL A 24 8.33 -10.21 3.47
C VAL A 24 9.38 -9.30 4.11
N VAL A 25 10.64 -9.48 3.72
CA VAL A 25 11.70 -8.50 3.87
C VAL A 25 11.80 -7.77 2.53
N ARG A 26 11.25 -6.55 2.45
CA ARG A 26 11.22 -5.74 1.23
C ARG A 26 12.14 -4.54 1.38
N VAL A 27 13.20 -4.48 0.58
CA VAL A 27 14.27 -3.48 0.71
C VAL A 27 14.24 -2.50 -0.46
N PHE A 28 14.03 -1.21 -0.19
CA PHE A 28 14.23 -0.17 -1.20
C PHE A 28 15.72 0.17 -1.35
N ILE A 29 16.25 0.15 -2.58
CA ILE A 29 17.66 0.47 -2.87
C ILE A 29 17.75 1.85 -3.51
N SER A 30 18.12 2.84 -2.70
CA SER A 30 18.30 4.22 -3.12
C SER A 30 19.72 4.47 -3.64
N SER A 31 19.81 5.12 -4.80
CA SER A 31 21.04 5.73 -5.30
C SER A 31 20.70 6.84 -6.29
N THR A 32 21.67 7.72 -6.53
CA THR A 32 21.56 8.73 -7.59
C THR A 32 21.45 8.10 -8.98
N PHE A 33 20.49 8.60 -9.77
CA PHE A 33 20.26 8.20 -11.16
C PHE A 33 21.08 9.07 -12.12
N SER A 34 21.58 8.47 -13.21
CA SER A 34 22.28 9.21 -14.27
C SER A 34 21.98 8.70 -15.67
N GLY A 35 20.70 8.49 -15.98
CA GLY A 35 20.26 7.95 -17.26
C GLY A 35 20.58 6.47 -17.41
N ARG A 36 20.86 6.01 -18.65
CA ARG A 36 21.10 4.59 -18.99
C ARG A 36 22.37 3.97 -18.36
N ALA A 37 23.17 4.74 -17.63
CA ALA A 37 24.33 4.23 -16.90
C ALA A 37 24.43 4.96 -15.56
N TYR A 38 24.25 4.25 -14.45
CA TYR A 38 24.42 4.79 -13.10
C TYR A 38 25.72 4.28 -12.44
N TYR A 39 26.25 5.06 -11.50
CA TYR A 39 27.58 4.88 -10.92
C TYR A 39 27.72 3.65 -9.99
N THR A 40 26.60 3.01 -9.64
CA THR A 40 26.52 1.82 -8.78
C THR A 40 26.24 0.54 -9.57
N LEU A 41 26.40 0.53 -10.89
CA LEU A 41 26.14 -0.63 -11.75
C LEU A 41 26.92 -1.87 -11.30
N SER A 42 28.21 -1.70 -11.03
CA SER A 42 29.08 -2.80 -10.60
C SER A 42 28.58 -3.47 -9.32
N GLU A 43 28.19 -2.67 -8.32
CA GLU A 43 27.61 -3.14 -7.06
C GLU A 43 26.26 -3.80 -7.28
N ARG A 44 25.34 -3.15 -7.98
CA ARG A 44 23.96 -3.63 -8.17
C ARG A 44 23.92 -4.97 -8.87
N ASP A 45 24.60 -5.07 -10.01
CA ASP A 45 24.69 -6.33 -10.73
C ASP A 45 25.24 -7.40 -9.77
N SER A 46 26.19 -7.03 -8.89
CA SER A 46 26.88 -8.00 -8.02
C SER A 46 25.99 -8.48 -6.90
N LEU A 47 25.11 -7.61 -6.40
CA LEU A 47 24.06 -7.99 -5.47
C LEU A 47 23.06 -8.95 -6.13
N ILE A 48 22.66 -8.69 -7.37
CA ILE A 48 21.74 -9.55 -8.13
C ILE A 48 22.37 -10.94 -8.34
N ASP A 49 23.62 -10.98 -8.80
CA ASP A 49 24.31 -12.24 -9.10
C ASP A 49 24.62 -13.06 -7.84
N ASN A 50 25.05 -12.41 -6.74
CA ASN A 50 25.74 -13.09 -5.64
C ASN A 50 25.09 -12.96 -4.26
N VAL A 51 24.23 -11.95 -4.02
CA VAL A 51 23.76 -11.61 -2.66
C VAL A 51 22.25 -11.84 -2.52
N PHE A 52 21.42 -11.31 -3.41
CA PHE A 52 19.97 -11.47 -3.33
C PHE A 52 19.52 -12.93 -3.39
N PRO A 53 20.11 -13.83 -4.22
CA PRO A 53 19.78 -15.26 -4.17
C PRO A 53 20.05 -15.86 -2.78
N LYS A 54 21.21 -15.55 -2.19
CA LYS A 54 21.57 -16.02 -0.84
C LYS A 54 20.64 -15.48 0.24
N LEU A 55 20.18 -14.22 0.12
CA LEU A 55 19.21 -13.64 1.04
C LEU A 55 17.81 -14.25 0.88
N LYS A 56 17.38 -14.53 -0.37
CA LYS A 56 16.14 -15.26 -0.67
C LYS A 56 16.15 -16.63 -0.01
N ASP A 57 17.21 -17.42 -0.23
CA ASP A 57 17.36 -18.75 0.37
C ASP A 57 17.41 -18.68 1.90
N TYR A 58 18.21 -17.77 2.46
CA TYR A 58 18.31 -17.60 3.90
C TYR A 58 16.98 -17.25 4.58
N CYS A 59 16.25 -16.27 4.05
CA CYS A 59 14.94 -15.86 4.56
C CYS A 59 13.94 -17.01 4.51
N ARG A 60 13.89 -17.73 3.39
CA ARG A 60 12.96 -18.83 3.16
C ARG A 60 13.26 -20.01 4.07
N GLU A 61 14.51 -20.48 4.09
CA GLU A 61 14.91 -21.69 4.81
C GLU A 61 14.92 -21.50 6.32
N LYS A 62 15.40 -20.35 6.81
CA LYS A 62 15.56 -20.13 8.25
C LYS A 62 14.28 -19.64 8.93
N TYR A 63 13.50 -18.81 8.25
CA TYR A 63 12.38 -18.11 8.86
C TYR A 63 11.04 -18.24 8.11
N GLY A 64 11.01 -18.89 6.95
CA GLY A 64 9.82 -18.91 6.09
C GLY A 64 9.40 -17.51 5.62
N LEU A 65 10.38 -16.59 5.51
CA LEU A 65 10.19 -15.24 5.01
C LEU A 65 10.54 -15.18 3.53
N GLU A 66 9.91 -14.26 2.83
CA GLU A 66 10.22 -13.93 1.44
C GLU A 66 11.14 -12.70 1.42
N PHE A 67 12.21 -12.73 0.61
CA PHE A 67 13.06 -11.57 0.38
C PHE A 67 12.71 -10.92 -0.95
N GLN A 68 12.52 -9.60 -0.93
CA GLN A 68 12.22 -8.75 -2.07
C GLN A 68 13.11 -7.51 -2.03
N TYR A 69 13.49 -7.00 -3.19
CA TYR A 69 14.15 -5.71 -3.32
C TYR A 69 13.41 -4.85 -4.33
N SER A 70 13.42 -3.55 -4.12
CA SER A 70 12.78 -2.57 -4.97
C SER A 70 13.83 -1.59 -5.46
N ASP A 71 14.12 -1.64 -6.76
CA ASP A 71 15.08 -0.77 -7.42
C ASP A 71 14.44 -0.02 -8.57
N MET A 72 14.00 1.21 -8.26
CA MET A 72 13.33 2.07 -9.22
C MET A 72 14.27 2.62 -10.31
N ARG A 73 15.55 2.22 -10.37
CA ARG A 73 16.49 2.70 -11.41
C ARG A 73 16.48 1.84 -12.67
N TRP A 74 15.78 0.71 -12.65
CA TRP A 74 15.69 -0.26 -13.77
C TRP A 74 14.37 -0.21 -14.56
N GLY A 75 13.37 0.59 -14.17
CA GLY A 75 12.02 0.43 -14.72
C GLY A 75 11.10 1.66 -14.67
N ILE A 76 11.62 2.88 -14.63
CA ILE A 76 10.76 4.06 -14.75
C ILE A 76 10.39 4.24 -16.22
N GLU A 77 9.13 3.98 -16.54
CA GLU A 77 8.53 4.15 -17.87
C GLU A 77 8.51 5.61 -18.32
N ASN A 78 8.47 5.82 -19.65
CA ASN A 78 8.38 7.15 -20.27
C ASN A 78 7.15 7.96 -19.80
N GLU A 79 6.06 7.29 -19.38
CA GLU A 79 4.84 7.96 -18.89
C GLU A 79 5.05 8.66 -17.55
N SER A 80 5.88 8.10 -16.67
CA SER A 80 6.19 8.74 -15.37
C SER A 80 6.98 10.03 -15.59
N ALA A 81 7.83 10.07 -16.60
CA ALA A 81 8.57 11.27 -17.01
C ALA A 81 7.68 12.34 -17.66
N ASP A 82 6.64 11.94 -18.39
CA ASP A 82 5.69 12.87 -18.99
C ASP A 82 4.91 13.66 -17.94
N ASN A 83 4.52 12.99 -16.84
CA ASN A 83 3.69 13.55 -15.77
C ASN A 83 4.47 13.98 -14.52
N HIS A 84 5.80 13.95 -14.55
CA HIS A 84 6.70 14.32 -13.44
C HIS A 84 6.43 13.53 -12.14
N SER A 85 5.99 12.27 -12.26
CA SER A 85 5.53 11.45 -11.14
C SER A 85 6.63 10.56 -10.53
N GLU A 86 7.84 10.53 -11.11
CA GLU A 86 8.90 9.60 -10.71
C GLU A 86 9.25 9.69 -9.22
N VAL A 87 9.38 10.92 -8.72
CA VAL A 87 9.70 11.18 -7.30
C VAL A 87 8.57 10.68 -6.42
N ALA A 88 7.31 10.96 -6.78
CA ALA A 88 6.16 10.51 -6.02
C ALA A 88 6.06 8.98 -5.99
N THR A 89 6.35 8.31 -7.11
CA THR A 89 6.41 6.84 -7.21
C THR A 89 7.50 6.27 -6.29
N CYS A 90 8.73 6.81 -6.33
CA CYS A 90 9.82 6.38 -5.45
C CYS A 90 9.46 6.56 -3.96
N LEU A 91 8.89 7.71 -3.59
CA LEU A 91 8.48 7.97 -2.20
C LEU A 91 7.33 7.07 -1.74
N ASN A 92 6.39 6.74 -2.62
CA ASN A 92 5.32 5.78 -2.31
C ASN A 92 5.89 4.37 -2.11
N GLU A 93 6.83 3.95 -2.95
CA GLU A 93 7.48 2.65 -2.84
C GLU A 93 8.30 2.51 -1.54
N ILE A 94 8.98 3.58 -1.11
CA ILE A 94 9.64 3.64 0.22
C ILE A 94 8.61 3.42 1.34
N LYS A 95 7.44 4.07 1.29
CA LYS A 95 6.37 3.88 2.28
C LYS A 95 5.84 2.45 2.28
N LEU A 96 5.72 1.81 1.11
CA LEU A 96 5.33 0.41 1.00
C LEU A 96 6.40 -0.49 1.64
N CYS A 97 7.68 -0.28 1.35
CA CYS A 97 8.78 -1.03 2.00
C CYS A 97 8.78 -0.84 3.52
N GLN A 98 8.52 0.36 4.03
CA GLN A 98 8.44 0.63 5.47
C GLN A 98 7.25 -0.06 6.13
N LYS A 99 6.10 -0.08 5.45
CA LYS A 99 4.87 -0.70 5.92
C LYS A 99 4.94 -2.23 5.91
N TYR A 100 5.51 -2.80 4.86
CA TYR A 100 5.49 -4.25 4.63
C TYR A 100 6.80 -4.95 4.98
N SER A 101 7.94 -4.29 5.12
CA SER A 101 9.17 -5.03 5.44
C SER A 101 9.25 -5.44 6.91
N VAL A 102 9.60 -6.70 7.14
CA VAL A 102 9.85 -7.25 8.48
C VAL A 102 11.16 -6.74 9.08
N ALA A 103 12.15 -6.40 8.27
CA ALA A 103 13.48 -6.05 8.77
C ALA A 103 13.99 -4.80 8.06
N THR A 104 15.16 -4.90 7.44
CA THR A 104 15.70 -3.86 6.57
C THR A 104 14.65 -3.45 5.55
N ASN A 105 14.38 -2.15 5.45
CA ASN A 105 13.40 -1.60 4.52
C ASN A 105 13.99 -0.57 3.56
N PHE A 106 15.18 -0.04 3.86
CA PHE A 106 15.82 1.00 3.07
C PHE A 106 17.34 0.87 3.13
N VAL A 107 17.98 0.85 1.96
CA VAL A 107 19.43 0.89 1.81
C VAL A 107 19.78 2.02 0.86
N VAL A 108 20.74 2.87 1.26
CA VAL A 108 21.28 3.90 0.38
C VAL A 108 22.71 3.59 -0.03
N LEU A 109 22.99 3.72 -1.32
CA LEU A 109 24.33 3.67 -1.90
C LEU A 109 24.71 5.11 -2.32
N LEU A 110 25.76 5.67 -1.73
CA LEU A 110 26.25 7.01 -2.03
C LEU A 110 27.72 7.00 -2.45
N SER A 111 28.10 7.96 -3.29
CA SER A 111 29.49 8.19 -3.67
C SER A 111 29.77 9.69 -3.85
N HIS A 112 30.21 10.12 -5.04
CA HIS A 112 30.57 11.50 -5.37
C HIS A 112 29.49 12.26 -6.17
N ARG A 113 28.35 11.60 -6.46
CA ARG A 113 27.26 12.20 -7.23
C ARG A 113 26.02 12.46 -6.38
N TYR A 114 25.66 13.73 -6.27
CA TYR A 114 24.47 14.21 -5.59
C TYR A 114 23.20 14.03 -6.41
N GLY A 115 23.26 14.34 -7.71
CA GLY A 115 22.19 14.03 -8.66
C GLY A 115 21.23 15.15 -9.03
N SER A 116 20.17 14.75 -9.75
CA SER A 116 19.18 15.68 -10.26
C SER A 116 18.38 16.34 -9.13
N ARG A 117 18.25 17.66 -9.25
CA ARG A 117 17.39 18.53 -8.46
C ARG A 117 16.23 18.95 -9.38
N PRO A 118 15.15 18.14 -9.48
CA PRO A 118 14.10 18.35 -10.46
C PRO A 118 13.23 19.54 -10.10
N THR A 119 12.56 20.10 -11.11
CA THR A 119 11.47 21.05 -10.91
C THR A 119 10.35 20.37 -10.12
N PRO A 120 9.81 20.97 -9.04
CA PRO A 120 8.74 20.37 -8.27
C PRO A 120 7.48 20.13 -9.12
N ALA A 121 6.97 18.90 -9.13
CA ALA A 121 5.73 18.58 -9.86
C ALA A 121 4.48 19.22 -9.23
N THR A 122 4.54 19.56 -7.93
CA THR A 122 3.43 20.12 -7.16
C THR A 122 3.98 21.16 -6.21
N ILE A 123 3.35 22.34 -6.18
CA ILE A 123 3.68 23.44 -5.26
C ILE A 123 2.39 23.92 -4.62
N HIS A 124 2.35 24.02 -3.28
CA HIS A 124 1.18 24.57 -2.58
C HIS A 124 0.79 25.95 -3.15
N ALA A 125 -0.50 26.22 -3.29
CA ALA A 125 -0.99 27.43 -3.96
C ALA A 125 -0.45 28.71 -3.36
N SER A 126 -0.52 28.82 -2.03
CA SER A 126 0.01 29.98 -1.30
C SER A 126 1.52 30.18 -1.46
N LEU A 127 2.28 29.10 -1.64
CA LEU A 127 3.72 29.18 -1.90
C LEU A 127 3.97 29.60 -3.36
N PHE A 128 3.29 28.99 -4.32
CA PHE A 128 3.43 29.32 -5.74
C PHE A 128 3.09 30.78 -6.02
N GLU A 129 2.00 31.30 -5.45
CA GLU A 129 1.57 32.69 -5.60
C GLU A 129 2.64 33.67 -5.09
N ARG A 130 3.25 33.39 -3.92
CA ARG A 130 4.39 34.18 -3.40
C ARG A 130 5.60 34.14 -4.32
N LEU A 131 5.96 32.97 -4.82
CA LEU A 131 7.05 32.84 -5.78
C LEU A 131 6.76 33.67 -7.04
N GLN A 132 5.51 33.62 -7.53
CA GLN A 132 5.08 34.37 -8.70
C GLN A 132 5.13 35.88 -8.46
N GLU A 133 4.74 36.37 -7.29
CA GLU A 133 4.87 37.79 -6.92
C GLU A 133 6.32 38.27 -7.01
N ILE A 134 7.28 37.48 -6.50
CA ILE A 134 8.71 37.79 -6.60
C ILE A 134 9.16 37.85 -8.06
N VAL A 135 8.77 36.88 -8.88
CA VAL A 135 9.16 36.81 -10.29
C VAL A 135 8.55 37.99 -11.08
N VAL A 136 7.28 38.33 -10.85
CA VAL A 136 6.60 39.45 -11.52
C VAL A 136 7.19 40.81 -11.10
N SER A 137 7.66 40.93 -9.85
CA SER A 137 8.29 42.16 -9.36
C SER A 137 9.64 42.47 -10.02
N ASP A 138 10.30 41.47 -10.60
CA ASP A 138 11.58 41.60 -11.30
C ASP A 138 11.32 41.83 -12.80
N LEU A 139 11.55 43.05 -13.28
CA LEU A 139 11.31 43.42 -14.69
C LEU A 139 12.09 42.54 -15.68
N ASN A 140 13.19 41.90 -15.24
CA ASN A 140 13.98 41.00 -16.09
C ASN A 140 13.35 39.61 -16.25
N LEU A 141 12.34 39.26 -15.44
CA LEU A 141 11.74 37.92 -15.37
C LEU A 141 10.28 37.88 -15.85
N ILE A 142 9.79 38.92 -16.54
CA ILE A 142 8.40 39.01 -17.02
C ILE A 142 8.03 37.83 -17.93
N GLU A 143 8.94 37.42 -18.81
CA GLU A 143 8.73 36.24 -19.66
C GLU A 143 8.70 34.93 -18.85
N ASP A 144 9.53 34.82 -17.82
CA ASP A 144 9.57 33.67 -16.94
C ASP A 144 8.30 33.55 -16.10
N ALA A 145 7.73 34.67 -15.64
CA ALA A 145 6.43 34.69 -14.99
C ALA A 145 5.32 34.14 -15.89
N LYS A 146 5.32 34.52 -17.18
CA LYS A 146 4.37 33.96 -18.18
C LYS A 146 4.58 32.47 -18.37
N LEU A 147 5.84 32.03 -18.44
CA LEU A 147 6.19 30.62 -18.59
C LEU A 147 5.69 29.79 -17.40
N LEU A 148 5.86 30.28 -16.17
CA LEU A 148 5.35 29.63 -14.97
C LEU A 148 3.83 29.48 -15.03
N SER A 149 3.08 30.54 -15.37
CA SER A 149 1.61 30.47 -15.50
C SER A 149 1.13 29.54 -16.60
N GLN A 150 1.93 29.30 -17.65
CA GLN A 150 1.59 28.39 -18.74
C GLN A 150 1.80 26.92 -18.36
N TRP A 151 2.83 26.64 -17.57
CA TRP A 151 3.27 25.29 -17.23
C TRP A 151 2.74 24.79 -15.89
N TYR A 152 2.31 25.68 -14.99
CA TYR A 152 1.68 25.30 -13.74
C TYR A 152 0.19 25.66 -13.76
N GLN A 153 -0.65 24.69 -13.38
CA GLN A 153 -2.08 24.84 -13.37
C GLN A 153 -2.63 24.61 -11.96
N LEU A 154 -3.46 25.53 -11.47
CA LEU A 154 -4.07 25.45 -10.14
C LEU A 154 -5.09 24.30 -10.09
N ASP A 155 -4.86 23.34 -9.19
CA ASP A 155 -5.80 22.29 -8.82
C ASP A 155 -6.43 22.60 -7.46
N THR A 156 -7.72 22.99 -7.47
CA THR A 156 -8.51 23.22 -6.25
C THR A 156 -9.16 21.94 -5.72
N ASN A 157 -9.04 20.82 -6.43
CA ASN A 157 -9.40 19.50 -5.89
C ASN A 157 -8.33 18.96 -4.94
N CYS A 158 -7.11 19.51 -4.92
CA CYS A 158 -6.13 19.22 -3.87
C CYS A 158 -6.44 20.03 -2.60
N ILE A 159 -6.30 19.43 -1.42
CA ILE A 159 -6.44 20.14 -0.13
C ILE A 159 -5.14 20.02 0.69
N PRO A 160 -4.40 21.12 0.94
CA PRO A 160 -4.62 22.46 0.41
C PRO A 160 -4.48 22.52 -1.13
N ALA A 161 -5.07 23.54 -1.76
CA ALA A 161 -4.94 23.75 -3.20
C ALA A 161 -3.48 23.86 -3.61
N ALA A 162 -3.15 23.38 -4.81
CA ALA A 162 -1.78 23.32 -5.29
C ALA A 162 -1.70 23.58 -6.80
N TYR A 163 -0.61 24.19 -7.24
CA TYR A 163 -0.26 24.27 -8.66
C TYR A 163 0.47 23.00 -9.07
N ILE A 164 -0.03 22.36 -10.12
CA ILE A 164 0.51 21.12 -10.70
C ILE A 164 1.26 21.45 -11.98
N LEU A 165 2.48 20.92 -12.12
CA LEU A 165 3.26 21.02 -13.34
C LEU A 165 2.59 20.18 -14.43
N ARG A 166 2.20 20.83 -15.53
CA ARG A 166 1.49 20.19 -16.65
C ARG A 166 2.37 19.13 -17.32
N SER A 167 1.73 18.10 -17.86
CA SER A 167 2.45 17.03 -18.55
C SER A 167 3.18 17.56 -19.78
N ILE A 168 4.35 16.99 -20.08
CA ILE A 168 5.18 17.45 -21.19
C ILE A 168 4.40 17.35 -22.50
N SER A 169 3.72 16.23 -22.73
CA SER A 169 2.95 15.96 -23.94
C SER A 169 1.73 16.86 -24.13
N SER A 170 1.17 17.44 -23.06
CA SER A 170 0.08 18.42 -23.18
C SER A 170 0.55 19.76 -23.76
N MET A 171 1.82 20.11 -23.54
CA MET A 171 2.42 21.37 -23.99
C MET A 171 3.31 21.17 -25.24
N LEU A 172 3.92 19.99 -25.36
CA LEU A 172 4.83 19.60 -26.44
C LEU A 172 4.41 18.20 -26.98
N PRO A 173 3.35 18.12 -27.81
CA PRO A 173 2.80 16.84 -28.29
C PRO A 173 3.83 15.95 -29.00
N ASN A 174 4.80 16.56 -29.68
CA ASN A 174 5.84 15.87 -30.44
C ASN A 174 6.77 15.01 -29.58
N ILE A 175 6.74 15.14 -28.25
CA ILE A 175 7.49 14.26 -27.33
C ILE A 175 7.02 12.79 -27.43
N LYS A 176 5.78 12.56 -27.87
CA LYS A 176 5.19 11.24 -28.12
C LYS A 176 5.11 10.88 -29.61
N SER A 177 5.78 11.64 -30.49
CA SER A 177 5.77 11.35 -31.93
C SER A 177 6.40 9.99 -32.24
N THR A 178 5.89 9.30 -33.27
CA THR A 178 6.54 8.08 -33.79
C THR A 178 7.91 8.42 -34.40
N GLU A 179 8.04 9.62 -34.97
CA GLU A 179 9.26 10.11 -35.61
C GLU A 179 10.35 10.45 -34.59
N LEU A 180 11.54 9.90 -34.83
CA LEU A 180 12.65 9.97 -33.87
C LEU A 180 13.25 11.38 -33.77
N ASP A 181 13.30 12.12 -34.88
CA ASP A 181 13.85 13.48 -34.90
C ASP A 181 12.90 14.50 -34.24
N GLU A 182 11.60 14.35 -34.44
CA GLU A 182 10.58 15.18 -33.75
C GLU A 182 10.66 14.98 -32.23
N ARG A 183 10.75 13.74 -31.77
CA ARG A 183 10.93 13.43 -30.34
C ARG A 183 12.21 14.03 -29.77
N LYS A 184 13.33 13.90 -30.48
CA LYS A 184 14.62 14.48 -30.05
C LYS A 184 14.55 16.00 -29.95
N ASN A 185 13.90 16.65 -30.92
CA ASN A 185 13.76 18.11 -30.91
C ASN A 185 12.84 18.57 -29.77
N ALA A 186 11.70 17.91 -29.56
CA ALA A 186 10.82 18.18 -28.43
C ALA A 186 11.51 17.96 -27.07
N ALA A 187 12.32 16.92 -26.93
CA ALA A 187 13.08 16.66 -25.71
C ALA A 187 14.14 17.74 -25.43
N LYS A 188 14.82 18.25 -26.47
CA LYS A 188 15.74 19.39 -26.34
C LYS A 188 15.01 20.67 -25.93
N GLU A 189 13.85 20.92 -26.55
CA GLU A 189 13.01 22.06 -26.21
C GLU A 189 12.52 22.00 -24.77
N TRP A 190 12.00 20.85 -24.34
CA TRP A 190 11.63 20.60 -22.95
C TRP A 190 12.80 20.84 -21.99
N THR A 191 13.99 20.32 -22.31
CA THR A 191 15.18 20.53 -21.47
C THR A 191 15.49 22.02 -21.27
N LYS A 192 15.37 22.82 -22.34
CA LYS A 192 15.56 24.28 -22.28
C LYS A 192 14.49 24.95 -21.42
N ILE A 193 13.22 24.61 -21.62
CA ILE A 193 12.09 25.16 -20.87
C ILE A 193 12.19 24.80 -19.38
N ASN A 194 12.42 23.52 -19.08
CA ASN A 194 12.52 23.02 -17.71
C ASN A 194 13.69 23.67 -16.96
N ASN A 195 14.84 23.85 -17.60
CA ASN A 195 15.97 24.58 -17.01
C ASN A 195 15.63 26.03 -16.68
N ARG A 196 14.88 26.71 -17.56
CA ARG A 196 14.42 28.09 -17.36
C ARG A 196 13.43 28.18 -16.19
N ILE A 197 12.41 27.33 -16.16
CA ILE A 197 11.45 27.21 -15.05
C ILE A 197 12.17 26.94 -13.73
N ARG A 198 13.05 25.93 -13.70
CA ARG A 198 13.80 25.55 -12.50
C ARG A 198 14.64 26.69 -11.96
N THR A 199 15.37 27.38 -12.83
CA THR A 199 16.24 28.50 -12.44
C THR A 199 15.41 29.63 -11.84
N CYS A 200 14.30 29.99 -12.50
CA CYS A 200 13.38 31.01 -12.04
C CYS A 200 12.80 30.68 -10.65
N LEU A 201 12.26 29.46 -10.47
CA LEU A 201 11.70 29.03 -9.19
C LEU A 201 12.73 29.00 -8.07
N ARG A 202 13.96 28.54 -8.33
CA ARG A 202 15.04 28.54 -7.34
C ARG A 202 15.44 29.95 -6.92
N GLN A 203 15.53 30.89 -7.86
CA GLN A 203 15.82 32.29 -7.54
C GLN A 203 14.72 32.91 -6.68
N ALA A 204 13.46 32.66 -7.02
CA ALA A 204 12.32 33.14 -6.24
C ALA A 204 12.29 32.51 -4.83
N ALA A 205 12.50 31.19 -4.74
CA ALA A 205 12.51 30.47 -3.47
C ALA A 205 13.65 30.93 -2.55
N ALA A 206 14.85 31.20 -3.10
CA ALA A 206 15.96 31.77 -2.33
C ALA A 206 15.59 33.14 -1.73
N LYS A 207 15.03 34.05 -2.54
CA LYS A 207 14.56 35.36 -2.06
C LYS A 207 13.47 35.22 -0.99
N CYS A 208 12.49 34.34 -1.18
CA CYS A 208 11.46 34.04 -0.18
C CYS A 208 12.06 33.54 1.14
N PHE A 209 13.06 32.65 1.08
CA PHE A 209 13.70 32.08 2.26
C PHE A 209 14.52 33.12 3.02
N GLU A 210 15.31 33.93 2.32
CA GLU A 210 16.06 35.06 2.90
C GLU A 210 15.14 36.07 3.60
N GLN A 211 13.94 36.28 3.07
CA GLN A 211 12.92 37.16 3.66
C GLN A 211 12.12 36.49 4.78
N GLY A 212 12.41 35.24 5.14
CA GLY A 212 11.69 34.47 6.17
C GLY A 212 10.24 34.13 5.79
N GLN A 213 9.89 34.18 4.50
CA GLN A 213 8.53 33.93 4.02
C GLN A 213 8.22 32.43 3.85
N ILE A 214 9.25 31.59 3.71
CA ILE A 214 9.11 30.13 3.57
C ILE A 214 10.02 29.42 4.56
N ASN A 215 9.66 28.20 4.95
CA ASN A 215 10.45 27.41 5.89
C ASN A 215 11.52 26.56 5.17
N ALA A 216 12.38 25.88 5.95
CA ALA A 216 13.46 25.06 5.39
C ALA A 216 12.96 23.84 4.58
N ASN A 217 11.80 23.27 4.91
CA ASN A 217 11.24 22.15 4.14
C ASN A 217 10.72 22.63 2.77
N ASP A 218 10.01 23.77 2.76
CA ASP A 218 9.54 24.40 1.51
C ASP A 218 10.74 24.79 0.62
N TYR A 219 11.83 25.27 1.23
CA TYR A 219 13.07 25.56 0.53
C TYR A 219 13.69 24.29 -0.05
N ASP A 220 13.86 23.24 0.76
CA ASP A 220 14.48 21.98 0.34
C ASP A 220 13.81 21.42 -0.93
N ASP A 221 12.50 21.58 -1.11
CA ASP A 221 11.77 21.08 -2.28
C ASP A 221 12.31 21.54 -3.63
N PHE A 222 12.94 22.72 -3.70
CA PHE A 222 13.56 23.29 -4.90
C PHE A 222 15.07 23.02 -5.02
N PHE A 223 15.71 22.62 -3.91
CA PHE A 223 17.16 22.59 -3.80
C PHE A 223 17.77 21.20 -3.63
N ILE A 224 17.06 20.26 -3.00
CA ILE A 224 17.63 18.95 -2.73
C ILE A 224 17.41 17.97 -3.88
N SER A 225 18.31 16.99 -4.01
CA SER A 225 18.21 15.97 -5.06
C SER A 225 17.10 14.95 -4.77
N VAL A 226 16.69 14.20 -5.79
CA VAL A 226 15.77 13.06 -5.63
C VAL A 226 16.31 12.06 -4.59
N THR A 227 17.60 11.74 -4.66
CA THR A 227 18.25 10.83 -3.69
C THR A 227 18.17 11.39 -2.26
N GLU A 228 18.36 12.70 -2.07
CA GLU A 228 18.19 13.28 -0.73
C GLU A 228 16.73 13.24 -0.27
N LYS A 229 15.74 13.47 -1.15
CA LYS A 229 14.32 13.27 -0.81
C LYS A 229 14.04 11.82 -0.38
N GLU A 230 14.63 10.84 -1.07
CA GLU A 230 14.55 9.42 -0.69
C GLU A 230 15.18 9.17 0.68
N ILE A 231 16.37 9.71 0.96
CA ILE A 231 17.07 9.56 2.26
C ILE A 231 16.31 10.25 3.39
N VAL A 232 15.72 11.43 3.14
CA VAL A 232 14.86 12.10 4.12
C VAL A 232 13.72 11.18 4.53
N ASN A 233 13.01 10.60 3.55
CA ASN A 233 11.86 9.74 3.81
C ASN A 233 12.24 8.31 4.24
N GLY A 234 13.44 7.83 3.91
CA GLY A 234 13.91 6.49 4.21
C GLY A 234 14.67 6.37 5.53
N ILE A 235 15.43 7.40 5.90
CA ILE A 235 16.34 7.40 7.06
C ILE A 235 16.00 8.53 8.04
N LEU A 236 15.99 9.79 7.57
CA LEU A 236 16.04 10.95 8.48
C LEU A 236 14.72 11.25 9.19
N SER A 237 13.59 10.92 8.58
CA SER A 237 12.24 11.19 9.10
C SER A 237 11.56 9.94 9.68
N VAL A 238 12.28 8.82 9.80
CA VAL A 238 11.71 7.52 10.17
C VAL A 238 12.09 7.13 11.61
N PRO A 239 11.13 6.69 12.44
CA PRO A 239 11.45 6.17 13.76
C PRO A 239 12.24 4.85 13.64
N ASN A 240 13.20 4.62 14.54
CA ASN A 240 14.01 3.40 14.57
C ASN A 240 14.82 3.14 13.29
N ALA A 241 15.30 4.19 12.59
CA ALA A 241 16.12 4.06 11.39
C ALA A 241 17.30 3.07 11.58
N ASN A 242 17.93 3.06 12.75
CA ASN A 242 19.03 2.17 13.09
C ASN A 242 18.70 0.67 13.09
N GLN A 243 17.43 0.28 13.17
CA GLN A 243 17.04 -1.13 13.18
C GLN A 243 16.70 -1.64 11.79
N ARG A 244 16.46 -0.75 10.82
CA ARG A 244 15.83 -1.09 9.54
C ARG A 244 16.50 -0.46 8.31
N THR A 245 17.56 0.32 8.50
CA THR A 245 18.18 1.03 7.39
C THR A 245 19.70 0.87 7.41
N LEU A 246 20.32 0.98 6.23
CA LEU A 246 21.76 0.87 6.04
C LEU A 246 22.25 1.92 5.04
N CYS A 247 23.49 2.37 5.23
CA CYS A 247 24.16 3.31 4.35
C CYS A 247 25.50 2.73 3.90
N PHE A 248 25.74 2.71 2.59
CA PHE A 248 27.01 2.30 1.99
C PHE A 248 27.61 3.49 1.23
N LEU A 249 28.80 3.91 1.64
CA LEU A 249 29.53 5.07 1.12
C LEU A 249 30.77 4.61 0.36
N ARG A 250 30.90 5.01 -0.90
CA ARG A 250 32.10 4.77 -1.70
C ARG A 250 32.83 6.07 -2.00
N GLU A 251 34.04 6.20 -1.47
CA GLU A 251 34.96 7.28 -1.82
C GLU A 251 35.85 6.86 -3.00
N ILE A 252 35.98 7.72 -4.02
CA ILE A 252 36.76 7.47 -5.22
C ILE A 252 37.99 8.38 -5.18
N ASP A 253 39.14 7.78 -4.94
CA ASP A 253 40.42 8.47 -4.99
C ASP A 253 40.83 8.74 -6.45
N GLY A 254 41.33 9.94 -6.73
CA GLY A 254 41.73 10.38 -8.07
C GLY A 254 40.60 10.85 -9.01
N ILE A 255 39.32 10.89 -8.57
CA ILE A 255 38.21 11.35 -9.44
C ILE A 255 38.39 12.81 -9.92
N TYR A 256 38.92 13.67 -9.05
CA TYR A 256 39.17 15.08 -9.34
C TYR A 256 40.30 15.30 -10.36
N ASP A 257 41.20 14.33 -10.51
CA ASP A 257 42.29 14.37 -11.49
C ASP A 257 41.83 13.91 -12.88
N HIS A 258 40.68 13.22 -12.95
CA HIS A 258 40.18 12.57 -14.17
C HIS A 258 38.86 13.16 -14.69
N LEU A 259 38.57 14.42 -14.39
CA LEU A 259 37.32 15.09 -14.80
C LEU A 259 37.09 15.10 -16.32
N SER A 260 38.17 15.08 -17.10
CA SER A 260 38.12 15.04 -18.58
C SER A 260 37.78 13.65 -19.14
N ASP A 261 37.80 12.60 -18.32
CA ASP A 261 37.30 11.29 -18.75
C ASP A 261 35.79 11.38 -18.99
N SER A 262 35.36 10.93 -20.18
CA SER A 262 33.95 10.77 -20.55
C SER A 262 33.10 10.06 -19.48
N LYS A 263 33.71 9.15 -18.71
CA LYS A 263 33.05 8.37 -17.64
C LYS A 263 32.94 9.13 -16.33
N ALA A 264 33.75 10.15 -16.07
CA ALA A 264 33.76 10.89 -14.80
C ALA A 264 32.40 11.51 -14.48
N SER A 265 31.72 12.04 -15.50
CA SER A 265 30.36 12.59 -15.40
C SER A 265 29.30 11.61 -14.90
N ARG A 266 29.59 10.30 -14.81
CA ARG A 266 28.73 9.30 -14.16
C ARG A 266 28.84 9.36 -12.63
N PHE A 267 30.02 9.68 -12.11
CA PHE A 267 30.38 9.56 -10.70
C PHE A 267 30.42 10.90 -9.95
N ILE A 268 30.54 12.02 -10.65
CA ILE A 268 30.54 13.38 -10.07
C ILE A 268 29.64 14.30 -10.92
N ASP A 269 28.99 15.27 -10.28
CA ASP A 269 28.12 16.24 -10.95
C ASP A 269 28.95 17.31 -11.66
N LEU A 270 28.86 17.33 -12.98
CA LEU A 270 29.62 18.23 -13.86
C LEU A 270 28.67 19.01 -14.78
N TYR A 271 29.02 20.26 -15.04
CA TYR A 271 28.56 21.01 -16.19
C TYR A 271 29.72 21.28 -17.13
N TYR A 272 29.43 21.65 -18.38
CA TYR A 272 30.45 21.90 -19.39
C TYR A 272 30.41 23.37 -19.79
N SER A 273 31.59 24.00 -19.88
CA SER A 273 31.72 25.34 -20.45
C SER A 273 31.43 25.35 -21.95
N ASP A 274 31.29 26.53 -22.54
CA ASP A 274 31.14 26.68 -24.00
C ASP A 274 32.31 26.04 -24.78
N ASP A 275 33.51 26.04 -24.18
CA ASP A 275 34.72 25.38 -24.71
C ASP A 275 34.76 23.86 -24.46
N GLY A 276 33.70 23.28 -23.89
CA GLY A 276 33.60 21.85 -23.59
C GLY A 276 34.41 21.36 -22.38
N LYS A 277 34.93 22.27 -21.54
CA LYS A 277 35.68 21.88 -20.33
C LYS A 277 34.72 21.49 -19.20
N PRO A 278 34.98 20.37 -18.50
CA PRO A 278 34.18 19.98 -17.35
C PRO A 278 34.42 20.91 -16.17
N ILE A 279 33.35 21.32 -15.49
CA ILE A 279 33.38 22.15 -14.29
C ILE A 279 32.50 21.47 -13.23
N ILE A 280 33.00 21.42 -11.99
CA ILE A 280 32.32 20.79 -10.86
C ILE A 280 31.14 21.66 -10.42
N ASP A 281 29.98 21.02 -10.20
CA ASP A 281 28.84 21.62 -9.53
C ASP A 281 29.10 21.74 -8.02
N ASN A 282 29.74 22.84 -7.61
CA ASN A 282 30.13 23.08 -6.21
C ASN A 282 28.94 23.07 -5.25
N GLU A 283 27.75 23.48 -5.69
CA GLU A 283 26.56 23.46 -4.84
C GLU A 283 26.12 22.01 -4.57
N ALA A 284 26.09 21.17 -5.61
CA ALA A 284 25.81 19.75 -5.47
C ALA A 284 26.83 19.04 -4.56
N GLU A 285 28.12 19.37 -4.69
CA GLU A 285 29.18 18.84 -3.84
C GLU A 285 28.99 19.25 -2.36
N GLN A 286 28.67 20.51 -2.09
CA GLN A 286 28.41 21.00 -0.73
C GLN A 286 27.19 20.31 -0.09
N LEU A 287 26.10 20.15 -0.85
CA LEU A 287 24.89 19.45 -0.38
C LEU A 287 25.17 17.97 -0.09
N LEU A 288 25.91 17.29 -0.98
CA LEU A 288 26.32 15.91 -0.78
C LEU A 288 27.23 15.74 0.44
N ASN A 289 28.18 16.65 0.65
CA ASN A 289 29.05 16.65 1.82
C ASN A 289 28.25 16.87 3.11
N ARG A 290 27.28 17.79 3.11
CA ARG A 290 26.34 17.97 4.24
C ARG A 290 25.57 16.68 4.53
N LEU A 291 25.15 15.97 3.49
CA LEU A 291 24.40 14.72 3.62
C LEU A 291 25.28 13.58 4.20
N LYS A 292 26.47 13.36 3.63
CA LYS A 292 27.41 12.30 4.02
C LYS A 292 28.04 12.53 5.39
N CYS A 293 28.47 13.76 5.69
CA CYS A 293 29.27 14.06 6.87
C CYS A 293 28.44 14.52 8.08
N THR A 294 27.21 14.98 7.87
CA THR A 294 26.39 15.56 8.94
C THR A 294 25.04 14.88 9.07
N ARG A 295 24.20 14.89 8.02
CA ARG A 295 22.80 14.43 8.16
C ARG A 295 22.69 12.93 8.45
N ILE A 296 23.38 12.09 7.67
CA ILE A 296 23.33 10.63 7.85
C ILE A 296 23.99 10.18 9.16
N PRO A 297 25.22 10.63 9.51
CA PRO A 297 25.86 10.25 10.78
C PRO A 297 25.08 10.70 12.03
N ASN A 298 24.29 11.77 11.95
CA ASN A 298 23.43 12.19 13.05
C ASN A 298 22.17 11.30 13.20
N ALA A 299 21.74 10.62 12.13
CA ALA A 299 20.55 9.76 12.14
C ALA A 299 20.89 8.27 12.34
N LEU A 300 22.06 7.83 11.89
CA LEU A 300 22.51 6.44 11.93
C LEU A 300 23.76 6.25 12.78
N GLN A 301 23.76 5.17 13.55
CA GLN A 301 24.91 4.65 14.26
C GLN A 301 25.96 4.15 13.27
N SER A 302 27.23 4.24 13.67
CA SER A 302 28.38 3.84 12.85
C SER A 302 28.28 2.41 12.32
N ASN A 303 27.67 1.48 13.06
CA ASN A 303 27.53 0.08 12.63
C ASN A 303 26.57 -0.11 11.44
N ASN A 304 25.77 0.90 11.10
CA ASN A 304 24.89 0.91 9.93
C ASN A 304 25.47 1.73 8.77
N ILE A 305 26.69 2.26 8.91
CA ILE A 305 27.37 3.07 7.89
C ILE A 305 28.65 2.36 7.47
N TYR A 306 28.66 1.84 6.24
CA TYR A 306 29.78 1.13 5.65
C TYR A 306 30.50 2.08 4.70
N SER A 307 31.82 2.15 4.77
CA SER A 307 32.63 3.08 3.97
C SER A 307 33.77 2.38 3.27
N TYR A 308 33.96 2.70 2.00
CA TYR A 308 34.97 2.09 1.14
C TYR A 308 35.76 3.16 0.43
N LYS A 309 37.04 2.89 0.18
CA LYS A 309 37.90 3.71 -0.68
C LYS A 309 38.27 2.89 -1.90
N VAL A 310 38.09 3.44 -3.08
CA VAL A 310 38.43 2.83 -4.37
C VAL A 310 39.24 3.83 -5.19
N HIS A 311 40.18 3.35 -6.01
CA HIS A 311 40.99 4.22 -6.86
C HIS A 311 40.38 4.32 -8.25
N TRP A 312 40.43 5.50 -8.88
CA TRP A 312 40.06 5.64 -10.29
C TRP A 312 41.06 4.88 -11.17
N THR A 313 40.54 4.13 -12.15
CA THR A 313 41.36 3.41 -13.15
C THR A 313 41.09 3.98 -14.55
N GLU A 314 41.89 3.60 -15.54
CA GLU A 314 41.65 3.96 -16.95
C GLU A 314 40.25 3.53 -17.44
N ASN A 315 39.68 2.49 -16.84
CA ASN A 315 38.35 2.01 -17.16
C ASN A 315 37.24 2.66 -16.31
N GLY A 316 37.57 3.59 -15.41
CA GLY A 316 36.70 4.10 -14.36
C GLY A 316 36.47 3.06 -13.28
N ILE A 317 35.32 3.10 -12.59
CA ILE A 317 34.95 2.07 -11.61
C ILE A 317 34.19 0.93 -12.31
N ASN A 318 34.72 -0.29 -12.21
CA ASN A 318 34.16 -1.49 -12.81
C ASN A 318 34.45 -2.75 -11.97
N ARG A 319 33.69 -3.82 -12.19
CA ARG A 319 33.81 -5.09 -11.44
C ARG A 319 35.16 -5.78 -11.56
N HIS A 320 35.78 -5.76 -12.74
CA HIS A 320 37.02 -6.48 -12.99
C HIS A 320 38.19 -5.86 -12.21
N ASP A 321 38.36 -4.55 -12.34
CA ASP A 321 39.48 -3.83 -11.73
C ASP A 321 39.29 -3.61 -10.21
N HIS A 322 38.05 -3.76 -9.71
CA HIS A 322 37.69 -3.50 -8.31
C HIS A 322 37.11 -4.73 -7.60
N ILE A 323 37.53 -5.94 -8.00
CA ILE A 323 36.96 -7.19 -7.50
C ILE A 323 37.04 -7.34 -5.97
N GLU A 324 38.15 -6.90 -5.35
CA GLU A 324 38.32 -6.95 -3.89
C GLU A 324 37.31 -6.06 -3.16
N TYR A 325 37.10 -4.84 -3.67
CA TYR A 325 36.09 -3.91 -3.16
C TYR A 325 34.69 -4.50 -3.31
N ILE A 326 34.34 -5.01 -4.50
CA ILE A 326 33.02 -5.58 -4.78
C ILE A 326 32.75 -6.81 -3.91
N SER A 327 33.75 -7.69 -3.73
CA SER A 327 33.63 -8.85 -2.85
C SER A 327 33.36 -8.42 -1.41
N LYS A 328 34.13 -7.46 -0.89
CA LYS A 328 33.92 -6.95 0.47
C LYS A 328 32.56 -6.29 0.62
N PHE A 329 32.15 -5.48 -0.35
CA PHE A 329 30.83 -4.85 -0.36
C PHE A 329 29.70 -5.88 -0.32
N ASN A 330 29.80 -6.97 -1.09
CA ASN A 330 28.81 -8.04 -1.07
C ASN A 330 28.71 -8.70 0.31
N ASP A 331 29.84 -9.01 0.93
CA ASP A 331 29.89 -9.66 2.24
C ASP A 331 29.30 -8.75 3.32
N ASP A 332 29.73 -7.49 3.37
CA ASP A 332 29.22 -6.47 4.29
C ASP A 332 27.72 -6.24 4.09
N PHE A 333 27.24 -6.19 2.85
CA PHE A 333 25.81 -6.03 2.54
C PHE A 333 24.99 -7.23 2.99
N TYR A 334 25.44 -8.45 2.69
CA TYR A 334 24.77 -9.68 3.08
C TYR A 334 24.69 -9.79 4.61
N ASP A 335 25.82 -9.61 5.31
CA ASP A 335 25.88 -9.76 6.76
C ASP A 335 25.08 -8.68 7.49
N ALA A 336 25.09 -7.43 7.01
CA ALA A 336 24.32 -6.35 7.60
C ALA A 336 22.80 -6.61 7.53
N ILE A 337 22.29 -6.98 6.34
CA ILE A 337 20.87 -7.30 6.18
C ILE A 337 20.50 -8.54 6.99
N LYS A 338 21.31 -9.59 6.89
CA LYS A 338 21.12 -10.83 7.67
C LYS A 338 21.05 -10.56 9.17
N GLN A 339 21.93 -9.71 9.69
CA GLN A 339 21.93 -9.33 11.10
C GLN A 339 20.67 -8.56 11.50
N GLN A 340 20.22 -7.59 10.68
CA GLN A 340 18.97 -6.88 10.92
C GLN A 340 17.75 -7.81 10.89
N ILE A 341 17.72 -8.79 9.96
CA ILE A 341 16.69 -9.83 9.91
C ILE A 341 16.73 -10.68 11.18
N ASP A 342 17.89 -11.21 11.57
CA ASP A 342 18.04 -12.05 12.76
C ASP A 342 17.60 -11.32 14.03
N ASN A 343 17.98 -10.05 14.19
CA ASN A 343 17.60 -9.25 15.35
C ASN A 343 16.09 -8.94 15.37
N CYS A 344 15.52 -8.60 14.21
CA CYS A 344 14.08 -8.37 14.07
C CYS A 344 13.29 -9.65 14.34
N VAL A 345 13.69 -10.78 13.78
CA VAL A 345 12.97 -12.04 13.96
C VAL A 345 13.12 -12.56 15.39
N LYS A 346 14.30 -12.50 16.02
CA LYS A 346 14.48 -12.90 17.44
C LYS A 346 13.61 -12.09 18.40
N SER A 347 13.53 -10.77 18.21
CA SER A 347 12.63 -9.91 19.00
C SER A 347 11.14 -10.17 18.72
N ARG A 348 10.81 -10.70 17.54
CA ARG A 348 9.43 -11.00 17.09
C ARG A 348 8.95 -12.42 17.37
N ILE A 349 9.83 -13.42 17.44
CA ILE A 349 9.50 -14.85 17.71
C ILE A 349 8.79 -15.01 19.07
N MET A 350 8.97 -14.08 20.01
CA MET A 350 8.22 -14.07 21.26
C MET A 350 6.71 -13.81 21.09
N ILE A 351 6.23 -13.38 19.91
CA ILE A 351 4.88 -12.80 19.76
C ILE A 351 3.85 -13.77 19.16
N VAL A 352 4.17 -14.76 18.31
CA VAL A 352 3.26 -15.92 18.00
C VAL A 352 4.07 -17.04 17.30
N SER A 353 4.22 -18.19 17.96
CA SER A 353 4.62 -19.46 17.37
C SER A 353 3.42 -20.41 17.15
N ASP A 354 2.22 -19.99 17.55
CA ASP A 354 0.99 -20.80 17.53
C ASP A 354 0.15 -20.50 16.26
N PRO A 355 -0.06 -21.50 15.37
CA PRO A 355 -0.87 -21.35 14.16
C PRO A 355 -2.28 -20.78 14.42
N LEU A 356 -2.91 -21.14 15.54
CA LEU A 356 -4.23 -20.64 15.90
C LEU A 356 -4.22 -19.14 16.21
N GLN A 357 -3.19 -18.67 16.93
CA GLN A 357 -3.06 -17.24 17.21
C GLN A 357 -2.81 -16.43 15.94
N HIS A 358 -2.07 -16.98 14.98
CA HIS A 358 -1.87 -16.34 13.69
C HIS A 358 -3.21 -16.21 12.94
N GLU A 359 -3.99 -17.29 12.89
CA GLU A 359 -5.32 -17.30 12.29
C GLU A 359 -6.24 -16.23 12.91
N ILE A 360 -6.32 -16.16 14.25
CA ILE A 360 -7.16 -15.18 14.94
C ILE A 360 -6.69 -13.75 14.68
N LEU A 361 -5.37 -13.54 14.65
CA LEU A 361 -4.78 -12.24 14.38
C LEU A 361 -5.12 -11.73 12.97
N GLU A 362 -5.08 -12.58 11.95
CA GLU A 362 -5.46 -12.22 10.57
C GLU A 362 -6.91 -11.71 10.50
N HIS A 363 -7.86 -12.42 11.12
CA HIS A 363 -9.26 -11.98 11.17
C HIS A 363 -9.44 -10.68 11.96
N ALA A 364 -8.71 -10.51 13.07
CA ALA A 364 -8.77 -9.27 13.86
C ALA A 364 -8.26 -8.06 13.06
N ILE A 365 -7.17 -8.24 12.29
CA ILE A 365 -6.60 -7.22 11.39
C ILE A 365 -7.58 -6.83 10.28
N GLN A 366 -8.19 -7.82 9.63
CA GLN A 366 -9.21 -7.59 8.61
C GLN A 366 -10.40 -6.80 9.21
N CYS A 367 -10.86 -7.20 10.39
CA CYS A 367 -11.93 -6.51 11.13
C CYS A 367 -11.60 -5.04 11.38
N LYS A 368 -10.41 -4.74 11.94
CA LYS A 368 -9.95 -3.36 12.17
C LYS A 368 -9.92 -2.55 10.87
N THR A 369 -9.51 -3.17 9.77
CA THR A 369 -9.45 -2.52 8.44
C THR A 369 -10.84 -2.17 7.91
N TYR A 370 -11.82 -3.06 8.06
CA TYR A 370 -13.20 -2.80 7.65
C TYR A 370 -13.88 -1.74 8.53
N VAL A 371 -13.65 -1.80 9.85
CA VAL A 371 -14.22 -0.83 10.82
C VAL A 371 -13.68 0.57 10.60
N ALA A 372 -12.39 0.73 10.28
CA ALA A 372 -11.78 2.03 10.03
C ALA A 372 -12.38 2.77 8.81
N LYS A 373 -13.03 2.05 7.90
CA LYS A 373 -13.66 2.59 6.68
C LYS A 373 -15.19 2.50 6.72
N PHE A 374 -15.76 2.21 7.88
CA PHE A 374 -17.19 1.97 8.02
C PHE A 374 -17.98 3.29 8.15
N HIS A 375 -19.05 3.44 7.37
CA HIS A 375 -19.94 4.60 7.43
C HIS A 375 -21.42 4.15 7.41
N GLY A 376 -22.24 4.76 8.27
CA GLY A 376 -23.70 4.61 8.28
C GLY A 376 -24.22 3.27 8.83
N ARG A 377 -25.36 2.79 8.29
CA ARG A 377 -26.02 1.50 8.63
C ARG A 377 -26.45 1.33 10.09
N ILE A 378 -26.81 2.44 10.75
CA ILE A 378 -27.24 2.46 12.16
C ILE A 378 -28.46 1.57 12.38
N ASP A 379 -29.38 1.52 11.42
CA ASP A 379 -30.58 0.68 11.43
C ASP A 379 -30.25 -0.83 11.42
N VAL A 380 -29.30 -1.24 10.57
CA VAL A 380 -28.84 -2.64 10.48
C VAL A 380 -28.09 -3.03 11.75
N LEU A 381 -27.21 -2.15 12.25
CA LEU A 381 -26.50 -2.37 13.51
C LEU A 381 -27.46 -2.48 14.69
N GLY A 382 -28.50 -1.65 14.75
CA GLY A 382 -29.53 -1.74 15.79
C GLY A 382 -30.32 -3.05 15.75
N LYS A 383 -30.62 -3.60 14.57
CA LYS A 383 -31.22 -4.95 14.43
C LYS A 383 -30.30 -6.04 14.96
N LEU A 384 -29.00 -5.96 14.66
CA LEU A 384 -28.01 -6.90 15.17
C LEU A 384 -27.86 -6.78 16.68
N GLU A 385 -27.80 -5.57 17.23
CA GLU A 385 -27.77 -5.32 18.67
C GLU A 385 -28.99 -5.93 19.37
N ASN A 386 -30.19 -5.73 18.81
CA ASN A 386 -31.42 -6.31 19.35
C ASN A 386 -31.41 -7.84 19.33
N TYR A 387 -30.92 -8.47 18.25
CA TYR A 387 -30.75 -9.92 18.17
C TYR A 387 -29.76 -10.42 19.25
N ILE A 388 -28.60 -9.77 19.33
CA ILE A 388 -27.53 -10.14 20.25
C ILE A 388 -28.03 -10.05 21.71
N LYS A 389 -28.78 -9.01 22.07
CA LYS A 389 -29.35 -8.81 23.41
C LYS A 389 -30.57 -9.69 23.72
N ASN A 390 -31.17 -10.34 22.74
CA ASN A 390 -32.36 -11.17 22.96
C ASN A 390 -31.99 -12.53 23.60
N GLU A 391 -32.10 -12.63 24.92
CA GLU A 391 -31.77 -13.86 25.68
C GLU A 391 -32.62 -15.08 25.34
N LYS A 392 -33.85 -14.86 24.83
CA LYS A 392 -34.77 -15.94 24.48
C LYS A 392 -34.47 -16.54 23.12
N GLU A 393 -33.74 -15.82 22.27
CA GLU A 393 -33.42 -16.27 20.94
C GLU A 393 -32.08 -17.01 20.91
N ASN A 394 -32.09 -18.26 20.50
CA ASN A 394 -30.91 -19.12 20.46
C ASN A 394 -30.66 -19.74 19.09
N ARG A 395 -31.42 -19.33 18.06
CA ARG A 395 -31.17 -19.67 16.66
C ARG A 395 -30.17 -18.69 16.04
N PRO A 396 -29.44 -19.09 14.98
CA PRO A 396 -28.54 -18.20 14.28
C PRO A 396 -29.30 -17.05 13.58
N CYS A 397 -28.70 -15.86 13.56
CA CYS A 397 -29.15 -14.74 12.74
C CYS A 397 -28.46 -14.79 11.36
N ILE A 398 -29.23 -14.57 10.30
CA ILE A 398 -28.77 -14.59 8.92
C ILE A 398 -28.78 -13.17 8.37
N VAL A 399 -27.60 -12.69 8.00
CA VAL A 399 -27.39 -11.41 7.33
C VAL A 399 -27.22 -11.65 5.83
N TYR A 400 -28.06 -11.05 4.99
CA TYR A 400 -27.97 -11.27 3.55
C TYR A 400 -28.24 -10.00 2.74
N GLY A 401 -27.83 -10.02 1.48
CA GLY A 401 -27.92 -8.90 0.56
C GLY A 401 -26.99 -9.09 -0.65
N ALA A 402 -27.14 -8.25 -1.66
CA ALA A 402 -26.36 -8.32 -2.90
C ALA A 402 -24.83 -8.35 -2.65
N SER A 403 -24.08 -8.92 -3.59
CA SER A 403 -22.61 -8.85 -3.53
C SER A 403 -22.16 -7.39 -3.50
N GLY A 404 -21.17 -7.06 -2.66
CA GLY A 404 -20.70 -5.67 -2.52
C GLY A 404 -21.62 -4.70 -1.78
N CYS A 405 -22.76 -5.14 -1.19
CA CYS A 405 -23.66 -4.26 -0.42
C CYS A 405 -23.12 -3.84 0.97
N GLY A 406 -21.99 -4.42 1.40
CA GLY A 406 -21.30 -4.05 2.65
C GLY A 406 -21.54 -4.99 3.84
N LYS A 407 -22.03 -6.22 3.62
CA LYS A 407 -22.26 -7.24 4.67
C LYS A 407 -21.03 -7.44 5.58
N THR A 408 -19.88 -7.71 4.98
CA THR A 408 -18.59 -7.89 5.67
C THR A 408 -18.25 -6.70 6.58
N SER A 409 -18.41 -5.47 6.09
CA SER A 409 -18.14 -4.26 6.87
C SER A 409 -19.13 -4.08 8.03
N VAL A 410 -20.41 -4.41 7.82
CA VAL A 410 -21.43 -4.40 8.89
C VAL A 410 -21.12 -5.44 9.95
N LEU A 411 -20.76 -6.66 9.56
CA LEU A 411 -20.41 -7.73 10.51
C LEU A 411 -19.13 -7.42 11.28
N ALA A 412 -18.10 -6.86 10.63
CA ALA A 412 -16.90 -6.40 11.32
C ALA A 412 -17.22 -5.32 12.37
N LYS A 413 -18.09 -4.37 12.02
CA LYS A 413 -18.54 -3.31 12.93
C LYS A 413 -19.37 -3.87 14.09
N ALA A 414 -20.35 -4.72 13.80
CA ALA A 414 -21.17 -5.39 14.82
C ALA A 414 -20.32 -6.26 15.75
N ALA A 415 -19.36 -7.02 15.24
CA ALA A 415 -18.43 -7.82 16.04
C ALA A 415 -17.61 -6.94 17.01
N THR A 416 -17.19 -5.75 16.56
CA THR A 416 -16.44 -4.81 17.40
C THR A 416 -17.34 -4.14 18.45
N GLU A 417 -18.57 -3.76 18.10
CA GLU A 417 -19.49 -3.07 19.01
C GLU A 417 -20.18 -4.03 19.99
N ALA A 418 -20.36 -5.30 19.63
CA ALA A 418 -20.95 -6.32 20.51
C ALA A 418 -20.21 -6.45 21.85
N LEU A 419 -18.90 -6.18 21.88
CA LEU A 419 -18.09 -6.15 23.10
C LEU A 419 -18.55 -5.09 24.11
N ASN A 420 -19.24 -4.05 23.65
CA ASN A 420 -19.69 -2.91 24.44
C ASN A 420 -21.22 -2.81 24.53
N TRP A 421 -21.97 -3.65 23.81
CA TRP A 421 -23.42 -3.61 23.82
C TRP A 421 -24.03 -4.02 25.17
N TRP A 422 -23.30 -4.82 25.95
CA TRP A 422 -23.65 -5.11 27.36
C TRP A 422 -22.78 -4.31 28.32
N SER A 423 -23.41 -3.70 29.32
CA SER A 423 -22.74 -2.92 30.36
C SER A 423 -22.36 -3.75 31.60
N ASP A 424 -23.04 -4.88 31.81
CA ASP A 424 -23.00 -5.70 33.02
C ASP A 424 -22.43 -7.11 32.79
N ARG A 425 -22.04 -7.46 31.55
CA ARG A 425 -21.63 -8.82 31.18
C ARG A 425 -20.29 -8.83 30.45
N SER A 426 -19.53 -9.88 30.68
CA SER A 426 -18.31 -10.16 29.90
C SER A 426 -18.72 -10.77 28.56
N VAL A 427 -18.32 -10.14 27.46
CA VAL A 427 -18.60 -10.58 26.10
C VAL A 427 -17.29 -10.94 25.41
N SER A 428 -17.29 -12.09 24.74
CA SER A 428 -16.22 -12.49 23.83
C SER A 428 -16.77 -12.66 22.42
N VAL A 429 -15.97 -12.31 21.41
CA VAL A 429 -16.37 -12.40 20.00
C VAL A 429 -15.37 -13.25 19.22
N ILE A 430 -15.88 -14.28 18.54
CA ILE A 430 -15.12 -15.10 17.60
C ILE A 430 -15.59 -14.76 16.18
N LEU A 431 -14.74 -14.07 15.44
CA LEU A 431 -15.01 -13.65 14.06
C LEU A 431 -14.17 -14.47 13.07
N ARG A 432 -14.80 -14.92 11.98
CA ARG A 432 -14.13 -15.51 10.81
C ARG A 432 -14.69 -14.90 9.54
N PHE A 433 -13.81 -14.32 8.74
CA PHE A 433 -14.08 -14.01 7.33
C PHE A 433 -13.77 -15.27 6.52
N LEU A 434 -14.80 -15.93 6.01
CA LEU A 434 -14.63 -17.21 5.32
C LEU A 434 -14.00 -17.00 3.95
N GLY A 435 -13.15 -17.95 3.54
CA GLY A 435 -12.39 -17.89 2.28
C GLY A 435 -11.19 -16.95 2.28
N THR A 436 -10.94 -16.16 3.33
CA THR A 436 -9.82 -15.19 3.37
C THR A 436 -8.50 -15.77 3.88
N THR A 437 -8.52 -16.96 4.51
CA THR A 437 -7.31 -17.70 4.94
C THR A 437 -7.43 -19.18 4.54
N PRO A 438 -6.31 -19.92 4.40
CA PRO A 438 -6.35 -21.37 4.14
C PRO A 438 -7.09 -22.18 5.22
N THR A 439 -7.16 -21.66 6.45
CA THR A 439 -7.89 -22.27 7.57
C THR A 439 -9.39 -21.98 7.50
N SER A 440 -9.80 -20.90 6.82
CA SER A 440 -11.19 -20.49 6.65
C SER A 440 -11.79 -20.83 5.27
N SER A 441 -11.12 -21.62 4.43
CA SER A 441 -11.61 -22.00 3.08
C SER A 441 -12.50 -23.25 3.04
N THR A 442 -12.35 -24.17 3.99
CA THR A 442 -13.13 -25.43 4.07
C THR A 442 -13.92 -25.49 5.36
N VAL A 443 -15.05 -26.19 5.37
CA VAL A 443 -15.88 -26.39 6.57
C VAL A 443 -15.06 -26.98 7.72
N TYR A 444 -14.35 -28.07 7.45
CA TYR A 444 -13.57 -28.81 8.47
C TYR A 444 -12.55 -27.91 9.19
N LYS A 445 -11.67 -27.24 8.43
CA LYS A 445 -10.63 -26.37 9.01
C LYS A 445 -11.23 -25.18 9.77
N THR A 446 -12.32 -24.61 9.26
CA THR A 446 -13.02 -23.50 9.90
C THR A 446 -13.58 -23.92 11.26
N MET A 447 -14.29 -25.05 11.30
CA MET A 447 -14.87 -25.57 12.53
C MET A 447 -13.80 -25.99 13.55
N LEU A 448 -12.72 -26.61 13.08
CA LEU A 448 -11.58 -26.96 13.93
C LEU A 448 -10.95 -25.71 14.55
N SER A 449 -10.70 -24.66 13.75
CA SER A 449 -10.16 -23.38 14.23
C SER A 449 -11.07 -22.70 15.25
N ILE A 450 -12.38 -22.70 15.04
CA ILE A 450 -13.35 -22.14 15.99
C ILE A 450 -13.36 -22.95 17.29
N SER A 451 -13.39 -24.28 17.20
CA SER A 451 -13.38 -25.18 18.35
C SER A 451 -12.12 -25.01 19.19
N GLN A 452 -10.95 -24.93 18.54
CA GLN A 452 -9.68 -24.66 19.19
C GLN A 452 -9.64 -23.27 19.82
N HIS A 453 -10.23 -22.26 19.18
CA HIS A 453 -10.32 -20.90 19.73
C HIS A 453 -11.16 -20.88 21.01
N ILE A 454 -12.33 -21.54 21.01
CA ILE A 454 -13.18 -21.70 22.20
C ILE A 454 -12.43 -22.42 23.32
N CYS A 455 -11.75 -23.53 22.99
CA CYS A 455 -10.95 -24.27 23.96
C CYS A 455 -9.87 -23.39 24.61
N LYS A 456 -9.16 -22.60 23.80
CA LYS A 456 -8.12 -21.70 24.31
C LYS A 456 -8.68 -20.57 25.16
N LEU A 457 -9.83 -20.01 24.77
CA LEU A 457 -10.47 -18.90 25.47
C LEU A 457 -11.03 -19.33 26.84
N TYR A 458 -11.62 -20.53 26.93
CA TYR A 458 -12.27 -21.04 28.15
C TYR A 458 -11.45 -22.13 28.88
N ASN A 459 -10.21 -22.36 28.47
CA ASN A 459 -9.32 -23.40 29.01
C ASN A 459 -9.96 -24.80 29.02
N LEU A 460 -10.61 -25.16 27.91
CA LEU A 460 -11.22 -26.48 27.67
C LEU A 460 -10.26 -27.37 26.88
N SER A 461 -10.57 -28.67 26.86
CA SER A 461 -9.88 -29.65 26.03
C SER A 461 -10.83 -30.19 24.96
N MET A 462 -10.28 -30.54 23.79
CA MET A 462 -11.02 -31.17 22.70
C MET A 462 -10.19 -32.29 22.08
N GLU A 463 -10.89 -33.32 21.59
CA GLU A 463 -10.35 -34.31 20.67
C GLU A 463 -10.43 -33.79 19.23
N ILE A 464 -9.51 -34.22 18.37
CA ILE A 464 -9.51 -33.86 16.94
C ILE A 464 -10.08 -35.03 16.15
N TYR A 465 -11.28 -34.84 15.62
CA TYR A 465 -11.93 -35.81 14.73
C TYR A 465 -11.64 -35.50 13.27
N PRO A 466 -11.53 -36.49 12.37
CA PRO A 466 -11.34 -36.27 10.93
C PRO A 466 -12.65 -35.91 10.20
N ASP A 467 -13.79 -36.01 10.87
CA ASP A 467 -15.12 -35.83 10.29
C ASP A 467 -15.80 -34.53 10.77
N VAL A 468 -16.50 -33.86 9.85
CA VAL A 468 -17.19 -32.58 10.11
C VAL A 468 -18.36 -32.75 11.06
N LEU A 469 -19.15 -33.82 10.94
CA LEU A 469 -20.32 -34.04 11.80
C LEU A 469 -19.90 -34.36 13.24
N GLN A 470 -18.80 -35.11 13.42
CA GLN A 470 -18.21 -35.34 14.74
C GLN A 470 -17.70 -34.05 15.39
N LEU A 471 -16.99 -33.20 14.62
CA LEU A 471 -16.56 -31.88 15.12
C LEU A 471 -17.76 -30.99 15.46
N ARG A 472 -18.81 -31.00 14.64
CA ARG A 472 -20.07 -30.29 14.92
C ARG A 472 -20.70 -30.75 16.22
N TYR A 473 -20.82 -32.06 16.39
CA TYR A 473 -21.40 -32.65 17.59
C TYR A 473 -20.61 -32.28 18.85
N GLN A 474 -19.27 -32.36 18.80
CA GLN A 474 -18.41 -31.97 19.92
C GLN A 474 -18.52 -30.47 20.23
N LEU A 475 -18.54 -29.62 19.20
CA LEU A 475 -18.73 -28.18 19.37
C LEU A 475 -20.06 -27.89 20.08
N GLU A 476 -21.15 -28.50 19.62
CA GLU A 476 -22.50 -28.32 20.16
C GLU A 476 -22.64 -28.85 21.59
N THR A 477 -22.20 -30.08 21.83
CA THR A 477 -22.53 -30.81 23.08
C THR A 477 -21.47 -30.66 24.18
N ASN A 478 -20.19 -30.49 23.81
CA ASN A 478 -19.09 -30.47 24.78
C ASN A 478 -18.51 -29.08 24.98
N LEU A 479 -18.35 -28.29 23.91
CA LEU A 479 -17.65 -27.01 24.01
C LEU A 479 -18.59 -25.85 24.36
N LEU A 480 -19.66 -25.66 23.59
CA LEU A 480 -20.58 -24.54 23.77
C LEU A 480 -21.35 -24.64 25.10
N MET A 481 -21.69 -25.85 25.55
CA MET A 481 -22.38 -26.07 26.83
C MET A 481 -21.51 -25.75 28.06
N CYS A 482 -20.19 -25.69 27.90
CA CYS A 482 -19.25 -25.35 28.98
C CYS A 482 -19.02 -23.84 29.14
N ILE A 483 -19.64 -23.00 28.31
CA ILE A 483 -19.47 -21.54 28.40
C ILE A 483 -20.16 -21.03 29.67
N PRO A 484 -19.46 -20.33 30.57
CA PRO A 484 -20.03 -19.86 31.84
C PRO A 484 -21.27 -18.98 31.61
N ALA A 485 -22.33 -19.18 32.39
CA ALA A 485 -23.56 -18.40 32.27
C ALA A 485 -23.38 -16.89 32.53
N SER A 486 -22.28 -16.50 33.20
CA SER A 486 -21.87 -15.11 33.43
C SER A 486 -21.19 -14.45 32.23
N GLU A 487 -20.82 -15.21 31.20
CA GLU A 487 -20.18 -14.73 29.98
C GLU A 487 -21.05 -14.97 28.76
N TYR A 488 -20.97 -14.06 27.79
CA TYR A 488 -21.61 -14.18 26.48
C TYR A 488 -20.56 -14.42 25.39
N LEU A 489 -20.84 -15.39 24.52
CA LEU A 489 -20.03 -15.65 23.33
C LEU A 489 -20.82 -15.28 22.07
N VAL A 490 -20.25 -14.44 21.21
CA VAL A 490 -20.80 -14.14 19.89
C VAL A 490 -19.89 -14.74 18.82
N ILE A 491 -20.42 -15.62 18.00
CA ILE A 491 -19.74 -16.21 16.85
C ILE A 491 -20.25 -15.50 15.59
N VAL A 492 -19.33 -14.96 14.79
CA VAL A 492 -19.65 -14.25 13.55
C VAL A 492 -18.91 -14.92 12.40
N LEU A 493 -19.66 -15.47 11.45
CA LEU A 493 -19.15 -16.14 10.25
C LEU A 493 -19.60 -15.38 9.01
N ASP A 494 -18.67 -14.63 8.41
CA ASP A 494 -18.97 -13.84 7.22
C ASP A 494 -18.72 -14.64 5.94
N SER A 495 -19.66 -14.58 5.00
CA SER A 495 -19.55 -15.06 3.62
C SER A 495 -19.42 -16.58 3.49
N ILE A 496 -20.47 -17.32 3.90
CA ILE A 496 -20.55 -18.79 3.68
C ILE A 496 -20.36 -19.14 2.20
N ASP A 497 -20.77 -18.26 1.28
CA ASP A 497 -20.57 -18.40 -0.17
C ASP A 497 -19.09 -18.47 -0.61
N GLN A 498 -18.14 -18.07 0.23
CA GLN A 498 -16.69 -18.15 -0.04
C GLN A 498 -16.03 -19.45 0.44
N LEU A 499 -16.79 -20.35 1.09
CA LEU A 499 -16.33 -21.71 1.36
C LEU A 499 -16.41 -22.57 0.10
N GLU A 500 -15.73 -23.72 0.14
CA GLU A 500 -15.88 -24.76 -0.87
C GLU A 500 -17.34 -25.22 -1.00
N PRO A 501 -17.77 -25.73 -2.18
CA PRO A 501 -19.17 -26.06 -2.44
C PRO A 501 -19.80 -27.11 -1.52
N ASP A 502 -18.99 -27.92 -0.83
CA ASP A 502 -19.43 -28.88 0.19
C ASP A 502 -20.04 -28.20 1.43
N ALA A 503 -19.81 -26.89 1.61
CA ALA A 503 -20.40 -26.09 2.69
C ALA A 503 -21.85 -25.64 2.44
N TYR A 504 -22.33 -25.69 1.19
CA TYR A 504 -23.52 -24.92 0.78
C TYR A 504 -24.84 -25.52 1.27
N ASP A 505 -24.85 -26.80 1.65
CA ASP A 505 -26.00 -27.45 2.31
C ASP A 505 -26.23 -26.96 3.74
N CYS A 506 -25.26 -26.24 4.32
CA CYS A 506 -25.25 -25.68 5.66
C CYS A 506 -25.49 -26.71 6.79
N GLN A 507 -25.41 -28.03 6.53
CA GLN A 507 -25.68 -29.06 7.53
C GLN A 507 -24.67 -29.06 8.67
N TRP A 508 -23.48 -28.50 8.43
CA TRP A 508 -22.45 -28.31 9.43
C TRP A 508 -22.78 -27.22 10.47
N LEU A 509 -23.69 -26.30 10.16
CA LEU A 509 -24.06 -25.20 11.05
C LEU A 509 -25.02 -25.67 12.16
N ILE A 510 -24.79 -25.21 13.38
CA ILE A 510 -25.66 -25.51 14.53
C ILE A 510 -26.95 -24.69 14.43
N GLY A 511 -28.10 -25.33 14.63
CA GLY A 511 -29.41 -24.68 14.52
C GLY A 511 -29.92 -24.07 15.83
N THR A 512 -29.37 -24.48 16.97
CA THR A 512 -29.78 -24.00 18.29
C THR A 512 -28.58 -23.96 19.22
N PHE A 513 -28.31 -22.81 19.82
CA PHE A 513 -27.16 -22.55 20.68
C PHE A 513 -27.58 -22.48 22.16
N PRO A 514 -26.63 -22.54 23.12
CA PRO A 514 -26.91 -22.16 24.51
C PRO A 514 -27.38 -20.70 24.62
N HIS A 515 -28.16 -20.36 25.64
CA HIS A 515 -28.76 -19.01 25.79
C HIS A 515 -27.76 -17.85 25.82
N ASN A 516 -26.55 -18.12 26.33
CA ASN A 516 -25.43 -17.19 26.42
C ASN A 516 -24.50 -17.23 25.18
N VAL A 517 -24.91 -17.90 24.10
CA VAL A 517 -24.16 -17.97 22.84
C VAL A 517 -25.02 -17.47 21.70
N LYS A 518 -24.48 -16.54 20.90
CA LYS A 518 -25.10 -16.00 19.68
C LYS A 518 -24.29 -16.39 18.45
N CYS A 519 -24.97 -16.63 17.34
CA CYS A 519 -24.32 -16.94 16.07
C CYS A 519 -24.91 -16.07 14.96
N ILE A 520 -24.05 -15.36 14.24
CA ILE A 520 -24.42 -14.54 13.10
C ILE A 520 -23.67 -15.08 11.89
N VAL A 521 -24.42 -15.34 10.82
CA VAL A 521 -23.86 -15.80 9.55
C VAL A 521 -24.23 -14.83 8.42
N SER A 522 -23.37 -14.68 7.42
CA SER A 522 -23.75 -13.96 6.19
C SER A 522 -23.65 -14.81 4.93
N ALA A 523 -24.51 -14.48 3.96
CA ALA A 523 -24.55 -15.12 2.66
C ALA A 523 -25.06 -14.15 1.57
N ILE A 524 -24.71 -14.43 0.32
CA ILE A 524 -25.34 -13.83 -0.86
C ILE A 524 -26.62 -14.63 -1.19
N PRO A 525 -27.75 -13.98 -1.53
CA PRO A 525 -29.03 -14.66 -1.76
C PRO A 525 -29.02 -15.63 -2.95
N ASP A 526 -28.31 -15.30 -4.03
CA ASP A 526 -28.40 -16.00 -5.33
C ASP A 526 -27.23 -16.97 -5.59
N HIS A 527 -26.64 -17.54 -4.54
CA HIS A 527 -25.48 -18.45 -4.65
C HIS A 527 -25.71 -19.76 -3.91
N GLY A 528 -25.55 -20.89 -4.62
CA GLY A 528 -25.49 -22.24 -4.03
C GLY A 528 -26.71 -22.68 -3.23
N ASN A 529 -27.87 -22.03 -3.36
CA ASN A 529 -29.05 -22.20 -2.50
C ASN A 529 -28.77 -22.01 -0.99
N ILE A 530 -27.67 -21.34 -0.63
CA ILE A 530 -27.20 -21.20 0.75
C ILE A 530 -28.27 -20.53 1.62
N LEU A 531 -28.84 -19.42 1.16
CA LEU A 531 -29.87 -18.69 1.89
C LEU A 531 -31.13 -19.55 2.13
N MET A 532 -31.49 -20.43 1.20
CA MET A 532 -32.61 -21.36 1.37
C MET A 532 -32.32 -22.37 2.48
N HIS A 533 -31.12 -22.97 2.49
CA HIS A 533 -30.71 -23.92 3.52
C HIS A 533 -30.62 -23.26 4.91
N LEU A 534 -30.02 -22.07 4.99
CA LEU A 534 -29.97 -21.29 6.23
C LEU A 534 -31.38 -20.98 6.77
N LYS A 535 -32.32 -20.59 5.90
CA LYS A 535 -33.73 -20.39 6.27
C LYS A 535 -34.39 -21.68 6.77
N GLY A 536 -33.98 -22.84 6.26
CA GLY A 536 -34.42 -24.14 6.76
C GLY A 536 -33.97 -24.37 8.21
N ILE A 537 -32.69 -24.10 8.49
CA ILE A 537 -32.09 -24.31 9.83
C ILE A 537 -32.85 -23.54 10.92
N ILE A 538 -33.19 -22.26 10.68
CA ILE A 538 -33.90 -21.45 11.69
C ILE A 538 -35.38 -21.83 11.88
N LYS A 539 -35.97 -22.55 10.91
CA LYS A 539 -37.37 -23.02 10.96
C LYS A 539 -37.52 -24.40 11.58
N HIS A 540 -36.45 -25.20 11.64
CA HIS A 540 -36.53 -26.60 12.04
C HIS A 540 -36.72 -26.85 13.55
N ASN A 541 -36.79 -25.80 14.39
CA ASN A 541 -37.01 -25.97 15.83
C ASN A 541 -38.49 -25.78 16.21
N GLN A 542 -39.21 -26.89 16.38
CA GLN A 542 -40.64 -26.94 16.71
C GLN A 542 -41.00 -26.36 18.09
N LEU A 543 -40.02 -26.14 18.97
CA LEU A 543 -40.22 -25.62 20.33
C LEU A 543 -40.18 -24.08 20.42
N LEU A 544 -39.80 -23.40 19.34
CA LEU A 544 -39.66 -21.95 19.27
C LEU A 544 -40.71 -21.33 18.34
N SER A 545 -40.91 -20.03 18.44
CA SER A 545 -41.88 -19.33 17.58
C SER A 545 -41.54 -19.51 16.10
N ASN A 546 -42.55 -19.75 15.27
CA ASN A 546 -42.42 -19.75 13.80
C ASN A 546 -42.09 -18.36 13.23
N ASP A 547 -42.24 -17.30 14.03
CA ASP A 547 -41.73 -15.98 13.67
C ASP A 547 -40.20 -16.01 13.64
N THR A 548 -39.68 -15.67 12.46
CA THR A 548 -38.26 -15.73 12.09
C THR A 548 -37.81 -14.44 11.39
N GLU A 549 -38.67 -13.43 11.26
CA GLU A 549 -38.32 -12.20 10.54
C GLU A 549 -37.20 -11.44 11.25
N HIS A 550 -37.17 -11.44 12.59
CA HIS A 550 -36.11 -10.82 13.38
C HIS A 550 -34.75 -11.52 13.25
N LEU A 551 -34.72 -12.75 12.72
CA LEU A 551 -33.49 -13.49 12.43
C LEU A 551 -32.95 -13.22 11.02
N LEU A 552 -33.75 -12.57 10.16
CA LEU A 552 -33.43 -12.30 8.76
C LEU A 552 -33.12 -10.82 8.57
N ILE A 553 -31.83 -10.47 8.57
CA ILE A 553 -31.38 -9.08 8.44
C ILE A 553 -30.89 -8.82 7.02
N ILE A 554 -31.63 -7.99 6.29
CA ILE A 554 -31.23 -7.52 4.95
C ILE A 554 -30.27 -6.34 5.09
N VAL A 555 -29.15 -6.40 4.37
CA VAL A 555 -28.27 -5.24 4.15
C VAL A 555 -28.62 -4.63 2.78
N PRO A 556 -29.36 -3.49 2.76
CA PRO A 556 -29.84 -2.90 1.51
C PRO A 556 -28.71 -2.21 0.74
N SER A 557 -28.95 -1.80 -0.51
CA SER A 557 -28.09 -0.82 -1.19
C SER A 557 -28.14 0.54 -0.48
N PHE A 558 -27.23 1.46 -0.83
CA PHE A 558 -27.31 2.83 -0.35
C PHE A 558 -28.41 3.61 -1.08
N GLU A 559 -28.96 4.60 -0.39
CA GLU A 559 -29.76 5.66 -1.00
C GLU A 559 -28.85 6.75 -1.58
N ALA A 560 -29.29 7.42 -2.65
CA ALA A 560 -28.53 8.50 -3.27
C ALA A 560 -28.18 9.64 -2.30
N SER A 561 -29.06 9.91 -1.32
CA SER A 561 -28.85 10.89 -0.25
C SER A 561 -27.63 10.58 0.64
N THR A 562 -27.31 9.30 0.82
CA THR A 562 -26.20 8.85 1.67
C THR A 562 -24.86 8.92 0.93
N VAL A 563 -24.88 8.90 -0.41
CA VAL A 563 -23.67 8.91 -1.24
C VAL A 563 -22.84 10.17 -1.02
N ASP A 564 -23.49 11.33 -0.99
CA ASP A 564 -22.79 12.61 -0.80
C ASP A 564 -22.07 12.68 0.54
N ILE A 565 -22.67 12.14 1.59
CA ILE A 565 -22.08 12.10 2.94
C ILE A 565 -20.82 11.21 2.91
N VAL A 566 -20.95 9.99 2.39
CA VAL A 566 -19.84 9.03 2.33
C VAL A 566 -18.69 9.54 1.46
N TYR A 567 -19.00 10.14 0.31
CA TYR A 567 -17.98 10.70 -0.58
C TYR A 567 -17.29 11.91 0.02
N ASN A 568 -18.01 12.80 0.70
CA ASN A 568 -17.38 13.93 1.40
C ASN A 568 -16.43 13.45 2.49
N ASP A 569 -16.82 12.47 3.31
CA ASP A 569 -15.95 11.89 4.33
C ASP A 569 -14.69 11.29 3.70
N TRP A 570 -14.83 10.51 2.63
CA TRP A 570 -13.68 9.90 1.95
C TRP A 570 -12.78 10.93 1.28
N LEU A 571 -13.33 11.98 0.67
CA LEU A 571 -12.58 13.10 0.09
C LEU A 571 -11.76 13.83 1.16
N VAL A 572 -12.35 14.14 2.31
CA VAL A 572 -11.66 14.77 3.46
C VAL A 572 -10.52 13.88 3.95
N MET A 573 -10.76 12.58 4.12
CA MET A 573 -9.71 11.62 4.52
C MET A 573 -8.55 11.55 3.53
N LYS A 574 -8.83 11.74 2.24
CA LYS A 574 -7.84 11.74 1.16
C LYS A 574 -7.24 13.11 0.87
N LYS A 575 -7.62 14.15 1.63
CA LYS A 575 -7.20 15.54 1.40
C LYS A 575 -7.50 16.00 -0.03
N ARG A 576 -8.70 15.68 -0.50
CA ARG A 576 -9.19 16.01 -1.85
C ARG A 576 -10.56 16.70 -1.76
N SER A 577 -10.92 17.37 -2.84
CA SER A 577 -12.25 17.94 -3.12
C SER A 577 -12.64 17.63 -4.56
N LEU A 578 -13.82 18.08 -4.94
CA LEU A 578 -14.33 18.08 -6.31
C LEU A 578 -14.89 19.48 -6.61
N SER A 579 -14.82 19.90 -7.87
CA SER A 579 -15.49 21.11 -8.36
C SER A 579 -17.02 20.94 -8.32
N ASP A 580 -17.76 22.04 -8.39
CA ASP A 580 -19.24 21.99 -8.36
C ASP A 580 -19.81 21.19 -9.53
N GLU A 581 -19.21 21.32 -10.72
CA GLU A 581 -19.56 20.55 -11.91
C GLU A 581 -19.32 19.05 -11.71
N GLN A 582 -18.16 18.68 -11.17
CA GLN A 582 -17.81 17.28 -10.87
C GLN A 582 -18.75 16.70 -9.80
N ARG A 583 -19.08 17.47 -8.75
CA ARG A 583 -20.03 17.07 -7.71
C ARG A 583 -21.44 16.88 -8.26
N SER A 584 -21.88 17.74 -9.19
CA SER A 584 -23.18 17.60 -9.84
C SER A 584 -23.22 16.33 -10.69
N PHE A 585 -22.18 16.11 -11.49
CA PHE A 585 -22.09 14.92 -12.34
C PHE A 585 -22.16 13.62 -11.55
N ILE A 586 -21.45 13.52 -10.42
CA ILE A 586 -21.48 12.33 -9.57
C ILE A 586 -22.86 12.15 -8.91
N ARG A 587 -23.50 13.22 -8.45
CA ARG A 587 -24.86 13.15 -7.92
C ARG A 587 -25.85 12.64 -8.97
N ASP A 588 -25.76 13.14 -10.19
CA ASP A 588 -26.63 12.71 -11.28
C ASP A 588 -26.35 11.26 -11.68
N LEU A 589 -25.07 10.88 -11.76
CA LEU A 589 -24.63 9.51 -12.01
C LEU A 589 -25.24 8.52 -11.01
N MET A 590 -25.27 8.88 -9.72
CA MET A 590 -25.80 8.03 -8.65
C MET A 590 -27.33 7.96 -8.65
N LYS A 591 -28.02 9.06 -8.96
CA LYS A 591 -29.49 9.08 -9.07
C LYS A 591 -30.02 8.20 -10.21
N GLU A 592 -29.25 8.04 -11.28
CA GLU A 592 -29.60 7.17 -12.41
C GLU A 592 -29.43 5.67 -12.10
N ARG A 593 -28.94 5.30 -10.91
CA ARG A 593 -28.69 3.89 -10.55
C ARG A 593 -29.88 3.30 -9.80
N SER A 594 -30.31 2.11 -10.21
CA SER A 594 -31.34 1.33 -9.52
C SER A 594 -30.83 0.78 -8.18
N GLU A 595 -29.54 0.45 -8.10
CA GLU A 595 -28.88 -0.02 -6.89
C GLU A 595 -27.51 0.67 -6.74
N ILE A 596 -27.27 1.28 -5.58
CA ILE A 596 -26.01 1.92 -5.27
C ILE A 596 -25.24 1.05 -4.29
N LEU A 597 -24.36 0.21 -4.80
CA LEU A 597 -23.53 -0.68 -4.00
C LEU A 597 -22.30 0.08 -3.46
N PRO A 598 -21.93 -0.06 -2.17
CA PRO A 598 -20.69 0.51 -1.62
C PRO A 598 -19.44 0.15 -2.43
N LEU A 599 -19.36 -1.07 -2.99
CA LEU A 599 -18.23 -1.46 -3.85
C LEU A 599 -18.19 -0.63 -5.15
N TYR A 600 -19.34 -0.46 -5.81
CA TYR A 600 -19.45 0.42 -6.98
C TYR A 600 -19.04 1.85 -6.63
N MET A 601 -19.56 2.37 -5.52
CA MET A 601 -19.19 3.68 -5.00
C MET A 601 -17.68 3.79 -4.77
N LYS A 602 -17.04 2.76 -4.21
CA LYS A 602 -15.60 2.76 -3.96
C LYS A 602 -14.77 2.77 -5.24
N LEU A 603 -15.17 2.00 -6.25
CA LEU A 603 -14.48 1.96 -7.54
C LEU A 603 -14.60 3.30 -8.27
N VAL A 604 -15.80 3.89 -8.30
CA VAL A 604 -16.00 5.25 -8.84
C VAL A 604 -15.20 6.27 -8.03
N PHE A 605 -15.14 6.12 -6.71
CA PHE A 605 -14.35 6.98 -5.84
C PHE A 605 -12.85 6.95 -6.20
N ASP A 606 -12.29 5.77 -6.48
CA ASP A 606 -10.89 5.65 -6.89
C ASP A 606 -10.61 6.31 -8.25
N ILE A 607 -11.59 6.30 -9.17
CA ILE A 607 -11.50 7.04 -10.44
C ILE A 607 -11.48 8.55 -10.18
N ILE A 608 -12.43 9.08 -9.39
CA ILE A 608 -12.51 10.54 -9.16
C ILE A 608 -11.32 11.09 -8.35
N LEU A 609 -10.62 10.25 -7.58
CA LEU A 609 -9.41 10.67 -6.88
C LEU A 609 -8.33 11.17 -7.84
N THR A 610 -8.35 10.72 -9.09
CA THR A 610 -7.40 11.15 -10.14
C THR A 610 -7.77 12.48 -10.79
N TRP A 611 -8.95 13.05 -10.52
CA TRP A 611 -9.44 14.26 -11.19
C TRP A 611 -8.88 15.54 -10.62
N HIS A 612 -8.33 16.38 -11.47
CA HIS A 612 -8.01 17.78 -11.14
C HIS A 612 -9.25 18.65 -11.31
N SER A 613 -9.27 19.82 -10.67
CA SER A 613 -10.39 20.76 -10.75
C SER A 613 -10.63 21.29 -12.17
N TYR A 614 -9.61 21.23 -13.03
CA TYR A 614 -9.64 21.68 -14.41
C TYR A 614 -9.85 20.55 -15.43
N ASP A 615 -9.94 19.29 -14.98
CA ASP A 615 -10.17 18.17 -15.89
C ASP A 615 -11.61 18.20 -16.43
N SER A 616 -11.74 18.03 -17.74
CA SER A 616 -13.05 17.82 -18.36
C SER A 616 -13.63 16.49 -17.91
N ILE A 617 -14.91 16.49 -17.53
CA ILE A 617 -15.59 15.28 -17.05
C ILE A 617 -15.70 14.26 -18.19
N ASN A 618 -15.16 13.06 -17.98
CA ASN A 618 -15.31 11.96 -18.92
C ASN A 618 -16.76 11.43 -18.92
N ILE A 619 -17.52 11.79 -19.96
CA ILE A 619 -18.93 11.40 -20.12
C ILE A 619 -19.09 9.88 -20.23
N GLU A 620 -18.04 9.15 -20.65
CA GLU A 620 -18.08 7.68 -20.72
C GLU A 620 -18.33 7.02 -19.36
N LEU A 621 -18.04 7.70 -18.25
CA LEU A 621 -18.34 7.19 -16.92
C LEU A 621 -19.84 6.98 -16.69
N LYS A 622 -20.72 7.66 -17.46
CA LYS A 622 -22.16 7.37 -17.45
C LYS A 622 -22.49 5.94 -17.89
N LYS A 623 -21.63 5.33 -18.70
CA LYS A 623 -21.76 3.94 -19.16
C LYS A 623 -21.50 2.92 -18.03
N LEU A 624 -20.84 3.32 -16.94
CA LEU A 624 -20.53 2.42 -15.81
C LEU A 624 -21.79 2.20 -14.97
N ARG A 625 -22.59 1.17 -15.27
CA ARG A 625 -23.89 0.93 -14.63
C ARG A 625 -23.78 0.06 -13.38
N ASN A 626 -22.74 -0.76 -13.31
CA ASN A 626 -22.54 -1.73 -12.23
C ASN A 626 -21.04 -1.92 -11.90
N VAL A 627 -20.75 -2.80 -10.94
CA VAL A 627 -19.39 -3.10 -10.48
C VAL A 627 -18.51 -3.69 -11.60
N ASP A 628 -19.06 -4.56 -12.45
CA ASP A 628 -18.31 -5.18 -13.57
C ASP A 628 -17.86 -4.13 -14.58
N ASP A 629 -18.74 -3.17 -14.93
CA ASP A 629 -18.38 -2.07 -15.81
C ASP A 629 -17.22 -1.23 -15.24
N CYS A 630 -17.25 -0.93 -13.94
CA CYS A 630 -16.18 -0.21 -13.26
C CYS A 630 -14.85 -0.99 -13.29
N ILE A 631 -14.89 -2.31 -13.07
CA ILE A 631 -13.69 -3.15 -13.11
C ILE A 631 -13.10 -3.17 -14.51
N ARG A 632 -13.93 -3.36 -15.55
CA ARG A 632 -13.49 -3.32 -16.96
C ARG A 632 -12.87 -1.97 -17.33
N TYR A 633 -13.47 -0.88 -16.88
CA TYR A 633 -12.93 0.46 -17.09
C TYR A 633 -11.53 0.62 -16.45
N LEU A 634 -11.37 0.16 -15.22
CA LEU A 634 -10.08 0.20 -14.52
C LEU A 634 -9.04 -0.70 -15.19
N PHE A 635 -9.40 -1.91 -15.62
CA PHE A 635 -8.49 -2.80 -16.36
C PHE A 635 -8.05 -2.18 -17.68
N HIS A 636 -8.98 -1.61 -18.45
CA HIS A 636 -8.64 -0.93 -19.69
C HIS A 636 -7.72 0.29 -19.47
N HIS A 637 -7.86 0.97 -18.32
CA HIS A 637 -6.95 2.04 -17.96
C HIS A 637 -5.55 1.50 -17.61
N LEU A 638 -5.46 0.43 -16.82
CA LEU A 638 -4.19 -0.21 -16.46
C LEU A 638 -3.45 -0.79 -17.67
N GLU A 639 -4.17 -1.35 -18.64
CA GLU A 639 -3.60 -1.80 -19.93
C GLU A 639 -2.90 -0.67 -20.70
N LYS A 640 -3.46 0.55 -20.64
CA LYS A 640 -2.86 1.71 -21.31
C LYS A 640 -1.61 2.18 -20.59
N VAL A 641 -1.63 2.19 -19.26
CA VAL A 641 -0.51 2.65 -18.43
C VAL A 641 0.65 1.66 -18.48
N HIS A 642 0.39 0.37 -18.25
CA HIS A 642 1.43 -0.65 -18.02
C HIS A 642 1.76 -1.52 -19.24
N ASN A 643 1.40 -1.09 -20.46
CA ASN A 643 1.38 -1.92 -21.66
C ASN A 643 0.37 -3.08 -21.58
N CYS A 644 -0.43 -3.23 -22.65
CA CYS A 644 -1.50 -4.22 -22.72
C CYS A 644 -1.00 -5.66 -22.55
N LEU A 645 0.15 -6.00 -23.12
CA LEU A 645 0.71 -7.35 -23.07
C LEU A 645 1.15 -7.73 -21.65
N LEU A 646 1.96 -6.87 -21.01
CA LEU A 646 2.42 -7.08 -19.64
C LEU A 646 1.24 -7.21 -18.67
N PHE A 647 0.27 -6.28 -18.75
CA PHE A 647 -0.92 -6.34 -17.90
C PHE A 647 -1.72 -7.63 -18.13
N THR A 648 -1.98 -7.99 -19.39
CA THR A 648 -2.76 -9.19 -19.74
C THR A 648 -2.08 -10.46 -19.22
N ARG A 649 -0.77 -10.61 -19.44
CA ARG A 649 0.01 -11.76 -18.97
C ARG A 649 0.01 -11.86 -17.46
N ALA A 650 0.21 -10.74 -16.75
CA ALA A 650 0.15 -10.69 -15.29
C ALA A 650 -1.23 -11.16 -14.77
N MET A 651 -2.33 -10.68 -15.37
CA MET A 651 -3.68 -11.11 -14.99
C MET A 651 -3.95 -12.59 -15.29
N ILE A 652 -3.43 -13.12 -16.40
CA ILE A 652 -3.52 -14.56 -16.72
C ILE A 652 -2.80 -15.39 -15.66
N TYR A 653 -1.56 -15.05 -15.30
CA TYR A 653 -0.81 -15.80 -14.30
C TYR A 653 -1.48 -15.74 -12.91
N MET A 654 -1.99 -14.57 -12.51
CA MET A 654 -2.74 -14.42 -11.26
C MET A 654 -4.02 -15.26 -11.23
N THR A 655 -4.72 -15.41 -12.36
CA THR A 655 -5.98 -16.16 -12.44
C THR A 655 -5.78 -17.66 -12.65
N ALA A 656 -4.70 -18.07 -13.31
CA ALA A 656 -4.38 -19.48 -13.53
C ALA A 656 -3.87 -20.19 -12.25
N CYS A 657 -3.29 -19.44 -11.30
CA CYS A 657 -2.76 -20.01 -10.06
C CYS A 657 -3.87 -20.33 -9.05
N ARG A 658 -4.08 -21.61 -8.76
CA ARG A 658 -5.15 -22.11 -7.87
C ARG A 658 -5.16 -21.50 -6.47
N ASN A 659 -3.98 -21.19 -5.92
CA ASN A 659 -3.80 -20.66 -4.56
C ASN A 659 -3.38 -19.18 -4.54
N GLY A 660 -3.56 -18.48 -5.66
CA GLY A 660 -2.92 -17.19 -5.91
C GLY A 660 -1.43 -17.34 -6.25
N ILE A 661 -0.79 -16.22 -6.55
CA ILE A 661 0.62 -16.11 -6.90
C ILE A 661 1.24 -14.99 -6.06
N SER A 662 2.40 -15.24 -5.45
CA SER A 662 3.16 -14.20 -4.75
C SER A 662 3.76 -13.20 -5.74
N GLN A 663 4.22 -12.05 -5.24
CA GLN A 663 4.86 -11.05 -6.11
C GLN A 663 6.14 -11.61 -6.75
N ASN A 664 7.00 -12.31 -6.00
CA ASN A 664 8.20 -12.94 -6.56
C ASN A 664 7.87 -14.02 -7.59
N GLU A 665 6.87 -14.87 -7.33
CA GLU A 665 6.46 -15.88 -8.31
C GLU A 665 5.91 -15.24 -9.59
N LEU A 666 5.18 -14.13 -9.46
CA LEU A 666 4.66 -13.39 -10.61
C LEU A 666 5.80 -12.74 -11.40
N GLU A 667 6.76 -12.12 -10.72
CA GLU A 667 7.97 -11.57 -11.35
C GLU A 667 8.80 -12.65 -12.05
N ASP A 668 9.02 -13.80 -11.40
CA ASP A 668 9.77 -14.92 -11.95
C ASP A 668 9.08 -15.47 -13.20
N VAL A 669 7.75 -15.69 -13.17
CA VAL A 669 7.00 -16.20 -14.34
C VAL A 669 6.96 -15.19 -15.47
N LEU A 670 6.78 -13.89 -15.18
CA LEU A 670 6.84 -12.83 -16.20
C LEU A 670 8.23 -12.71 -16.81
N SER A 671 9.30 -12.93 -16.03
CA SER A 671 10.68 -12.90 -16.53
C SER A 671 11.05 -14.08 -17.45
N LEU A 672 10.19 -15.10 -17.52
CA LEU A 672 10.34 -16.25 -18.41
C LEU A 672 9.44 -16.13 -19.67
N ASP A 673 8.67 -15.04 -19.78
CA ASP A 673 7.79 -14.76 -20.91
C ASP A 673 8.52 -13.85 -21.90
N ASP A 674 9.13 -14.45 -22.94
CA ASP A 674 9.93 -13.72 -23.93
C ASP A 674 9.14 -12.59 -24.59
N GLU A 675 7.83 -12.77 -24.85
CA GLU A 675 6.99 -11.73 -25.46
C GLU A 675 6.79 -10.51 -24.53
N VAL A 676 6.83 -10.71 -23.21
CA VAL A 676 6.71 -9.62 -22.23
C VAL A 676 8.03 -8.85 -22.09
N LEU A 677 9.16 -9.51 -22.31
CA LEU A 677 10.49 -8.92 -22.20
C LEU A 677 10.94 -8.17 -23.47
N GLU A 678 10.45 -8.58 -24.64
CA GLU A 678 10.66 -7.91 -25.94
C GLU A 678 9.86 -6.60 -26.06
#